data_AF-W6KE42-F1
#
_entry.id   AF-W6KE42-F1
#
_cell.length_a   1.000
_cell.length_b   1.000
_cell.length_c   1.000
_cell.angle_alpha   90.00
_cell.angle_beta   90.00
_cell.angle_gamma   90.00
#
_symmetry.space_group_name_H-M   'P 1'
#
loop_
_entity.id
_entity.type
_entity.pdbx_description
1 polymer ?
#
loop_
_entity_poly.entity_id
_entity_poly.type
_entity_poly.pdbx_seq_one_letter_code
_entity_poly.pdbx_strand_id
1 'polypeptide(L)'
;MKRIVLCLHGSRQTAEIFQNQLSKLIDTLADVASFEFLDAPFLLPLLHPDDDVRTRSWCCPGLEASPESIALDGDTATGSNGDENHLNASYVDSDRLLDERMQRQPFPDILLGFSQGGLMVCRYLMRHSEEDSTLKAAIFIGTPDPRKVFARTDLLDQYIERQSAKANCDYNTEQPFLGDIRSLHIIGRKDKIVLPSESIAFAEACGPTAEVLVHEHSHSVPQLQVLFSSIRVLINGLNVNLEAEQAFTEERGKEIEMIAMMYGDECVCNRSRSLDAIVTLPLLDEGQLPDGPESCALAKLGLQFRVPPRYPVASPVLNIVGGPTTKDAMFERWCADMVARCTGYMLDDAALYGQILLPTRMFANEQAYASISFLKDVFATHFHNTDPGDDVDATQCAKEHMVSEWTSEDDASRSQYILETEEEARSLLDRRASAPNKFAQIDQTSVQSSRGGVLGGGGLAFQRSGGTWTPVIGLIGKPSAGKSTFFNAITDPQSESEAARVAAFPFTTIESNIGTGFGLIRCPCSVLLQGPKCIERRAQLSTNLTFGIEKCDARYGHACVRGSSDYRRHPILVKDVAGLVQGAYQGKGKGNQFLNDLCDACVLVHVVDGAGVTDAGGSSCTPGQGSTLDDITWIRKEVHNWIYDNLRAKWEVILRTPKKLRAMFTGYHASPSFVDDILQRIGITNDTMLQVQLKTWGPRELHLLVAVFIRLRFPIVVALNKVDLPTAKGLVEELHRRYSGENFVCMSAKIEWDLLTLRKKGLVEYVSGASDFVDRSAGVSGMSKEDAERLKSIRAFFQALKSKECHEEENISESGSNTTVPLSMSSTGVQDVIADAIERCTSVRVYPVSAFQPVIPSLKHCLLFIPGTTADDVFSAMIRNKIVDGKIVRFEALDILKDEKTPVILRKTDVLPNTTLLVRVLSNKRQLL
;
A
#
# COMPACT_ATOMS: atom_id res chain seq x y z
N MET A 1 -11.11 -37.52 11.26
CA MET A 1 -10.28 -37.59 10.03
C MET A 1 -10.24 -36.21 9.42
N LYS A 2 -9.08 -35.76 8.93
CA LYS A 2 -8.99 -34.51 8.17
C LYS A 2 -9.74 -34.68 6.85
N ARG A 3 -10.53 -33.68 6.47
CA ARG A 3 -11.23 -33.65 5.18
C ARG A 3 -10.26 -33.32 4.06
N ILE A 4 -10.48 -33.86 2.87
CA ILE A 4 -9.63 -33.59 1.72
C ILE A 4 -10.30 -32.56 0.82
N VAL A 5 -9.61 -31.45 0.60
CA VAL A 5 -10.05 -30.34 -0.26
C VAL A 5 -9.21 -30.36 -1.53
N LEU A 6 -9.83 -30.61 -2.68
CA LEU A 6 -9.18 -30.51 -3.98
C LEU A 6 -9.40 -29.10 -4.56
N CYS A 7 -8.31 -28.39 -4.78
CA CYS A 7 -8.27 -27.00 -5.21
C CYS A 7 -8.00 -26.90 -6.72
N LEU A 8 -8.94 -26.27 -7.44
CA LEU A 8 -8.87 -25.99 -8.87
C LEU A 8 -8.64 -24.48 -9.08
N HIS A 9 -7.48 -24.15 -9.65
CA HIS A 9 -7.05 -22.76 -9.85
C HIS A 9 -7.83 -22.05 -10.98
N GLY A 10 -7.74 -20.72 -11.05
CA GLY A 10 -8.32 -19.95 -12.17
C GLY A 10 -7.48 -20.01 -13.44
N SER A 11 -7.96 -19.44 -14.54
CA SER A 11 -7.17 -19.33 -15.78
C SER A 11 -5.89 -18.51 -15.55
N ARG A 12 -4.85 -18.77 -16.36
CA ARG A 12 -3.54 -18.12 -16.29
C ARG A 12 -2.84 -18.26 -14.93
N GLN A 13 -3.04 -19.41 -14.27
CA GLN A 13 -2.35 -19.77 -13.03
C GLN A 13 -1.81 -21.20 -13.12
N THR A 14 -1.00 -21.59 -12.14
CA THR A 14 -0.62 -22.98 -11.88
C THR A 14 -1.08 -23.39 -10.48
N ALA A 15 -1.15 -24.69 -10.23
CA ALA A 15 -1.40 -25.29 -8.94
C ALA A 15 -0.46 -24.73 -7.86
N GLU A 16 0.83 -24.59 -8.17
CA GLU A 16 1.83 -24.03 -7.25
C GLU A 16 1.57 -22.55 -6.92
N ILE A 17 1.24 -21.74 -7.94
CA ILE A 17 0.89 -20.32 -7.72
C ILE A 17 -0.35 -20.22 -6.82
N PHE A 18 -1.36 -21.05 -7.09
CA PHE A 18 -2.61 -21.06 -6.33
C PHE A 18 -2.40 -21.57 -4.89
N GLN A 19 -1.55 -22.57 -4.69
CA GLN A 19 -1.15 -23.05 -3.37
C GLN A 19 -0.47 -21.95 -2.55
N ASN A 20 0.45 -21.21 -3.15
CA ASN A 20 1.12 -20.09 -2.49
C ASN A 20 0.13 -18.98 -2.11
N GLN A 21 -0.84 -18.68 -2.98
CA GLN A 21 -1.92 -17.73 -2.68
C GLN A 21 -2.77 -18.17 -1.49
N LEU A 22 -2.93 -19.48 -1.26
CA LEU A 22 -3.73 -20.03 -0.16
C LEU A 22 -2.90 -20.44 1.07
N SER A 23 -1.59 -20.17 1.12
CA SER A 23 -0.68 -20.58 2.21
C SER A 23 -1.23 -20.34 3.62
N LYS A 24 -1.68 -19.12 3.94
CA LYS A 24 -2.27 -18.78 5.25
C LYS A 24 -3.58 -19.54 5.55
N LEU A 25 -4.42 -19.80 4.53
CA LEU A 25 -5.63 -20.61 4.67
C LEU A 25 -5.26 -22.06 4.99
N ILE A 26 -4.28 -22.61 4.27
CA ILE A 26 -3.75 -23.97 4.47
C ILE A 26 -3.23 -24.11 5.89
N ASP A 27 -2.40 -23.17 6.35
CA ASP A 27 -1.83 -23.19 7.71
C ASP A 27 -2.92 -23.09 8.79
N THR A 28 -3.91 -22.21 8.59
CA THR A 28 -4.97 -21.96 9.57
C THR A 28 -5.93 -23.14 9.73
N LEU A 29 -6.15 -23.91 8.65
CA LEU A 29 -7.07 -25.04 8.59
C LEU A 29 -6.37 -26.40 8.59
N ALA A 30 -5.06 -26.44 8.83
CA ALA A 30 -4.24 -27.64 8.78
C ALA A 30 -4.69 -28.72 9.79
N ASP A 31 -5.43 -28.35 10.84
CA ASP A 31 -5.98 -29.26 11.84
C ASP A 31 -7.27 -29.97 11.38
N VAL A 32 -8.08 -29.30 10.54
CA VAL A 32 -9.39 -29.81 10.09
C VAL A 32 -9.38 -30.39 8.67
N ALA A 33 -8.48 -29.93 7.80
CA ALA A 33 -8.43 -30.33 6.40
C ALA A 33 -7.00 -30.45 5.84
N SER A 34 -6.88 -31.20 4.75
CA SER A 34 -5.69 -31.27 3.90
C SER A 34 -6.05 -30.77 2.50
N PHE A 35 -5.20 -29.93 1.93
CA PHE A 35 -5.42 -29.30 0.63
C PHE A 35 -4.54 -29.95 -0.44
N GLU A 36 -5.15 -30.28 -1.57
CA GLU A 36 -4.48 -30.78 -2.77
C GLU A 36 -4.76 -29.85 -3.94
N PHE A 37 -3.79 -29.68 -4.83
CA PHE A 37 -3.88 -28.71 -5.93
C PHE A 37 -3.73 -29.44 -7.27
N LEU A 38 -4.68 -29.21 -8.19
CA LEU A 38 -4.66 -29.81 -9.51
C LEU A 38 -4.33 -28.74 -10.57
N ASP A 39 -3.34 -29.04 -11.41
CA ASP A 39 -2.96 -28.19 -12.54
C ASP A 39 -3.90 -28.42 -13.73
N ALA A 40 -4.33 -27.34 -14.36
CA ALA A 40 -5.13 -27.42 -15.57
C ALA A 40 -4.31 -27.97 -16.76
N PRO A 41 -4.92 -28.75 -17.68
CA PRO A 41 -4.16 -29.51 -18.68
C PRO A 41 -3.56 -28.63 -19.78
N PHE A 42 -4.18 -27.49 -20.11
CA PHE A 42 -3.75 -26.67 -21.23
C PHE A 42 -2.72 -25.65 -20.81
N LEU A 43 -1.53 -25.76 -21.39
CA LEU A 43 -0.46 -24.80 -21.24
C LEU A 43 -0.76 -23.59 -22.11
N LEU A 44 -0.87 -22.41 -21.51
CA LEU A 44 -1.09 -21.19 -22.26
C LEU A 44 0.22 -20.69 -22.86
N PRO A 45 0.17 -20.03 -24.03
CA PRO A 45 1.30 -19.26 -24.53
C PRO A 45 1.78 -18.31 -23.43
N LEU A 46 3.10 -18.10 -23.39
CA LEU A 46 3.66 -17.06 -22.56
C LEU A 46 3.00 -15.74 -22.93
N LEU A 47 2.56 -14.99 -21.92
CA LEU A 47 1.96 -13.67 -22.14
C LEU A 47 3.01 -12.71 -22.69
N HIS A 48 4.28 -12.97 -22.36
CA HIS A 48 5.43 -12.25 -22.86
C HIS A 48 6.59 -13.22 -23.17
N PRO A 49 7.45 -12.91 -24.15
CA PRO A 49 8.65 -13.71 -24.44
C PRO A 49 9.61 -13.94 -23.27
N ASP A 50 9.49 -13.14 -22.19
CA ASP A 50 10.36 -13.15 -21.00
C ASP A 50 9.72 -13.84 -19.77
N ASP A 51 8.55 -14.46 -19.91
CA ASP A 51 7.91 -15.22 -18.83
C ASP A 51 8.63 -16.58 -18.62
N ASP A 52 9.19 -16.80 -17.42
CA ASP A 52 9.85 -18.06 -17.08
C ASP A 52 8.86 -19.19 -16.71
N VAL A 53 7.61 -18.84 -16.40
CA VAL A 53 6.59 -19.80 -15.94
C VAL A 53 5.39 -19.79 -16.88
N ARG A 54 5.22 -20.89 -17.62
CA ARG A 54 4.03 -21.12 -18.44
C ARG A 54 2.81 -21.33 -17.54
N THR A 55 1.78 -20.52 -17.73
CA THR A 55 0.52 -20.62 -16.98
C THR A 55 -0.47 -21.57 -17.67
N ARG A 56 -1.54 -21.96 -16.97
CA ARG A 56 -2.46 -22.99 -17.46
C ARG A 56 -3.91 -22.52 -17.52
N SER A 57 -4.73 -23.19 -18.32
CA SER A 57 -6.17 -22.98 -18.48
C SER A 57 -6.91 -24.32 -18.48
N TRP A 58 -8.16 -24.31 -17.98
CA TRP A 58 -9.05 -25.46 -18.01
C TRP A 58 -9.81 -25.63 -19.33
N CYS A 59 -9.73 -24.65 -20.23
CA CYS A 59 -10.23 -24.78 -21.59
C CYS A 59 -9.13 -24.50 -22.61
N CYS A 60 -9.22 -25.19 -23.74
CA CYS A 60 -8.32 -24.98 -24.87
C CYS A 60 -8.58 -23.59 -25.49
N PRO A 61 -7.58 -22.68 -25.53
CA PRO A 61 -7.67 -21.47 -26.32
C PRO A 61 -7.60 -21.86 -27.79
N GLY A 62 -8.57 -21.45 -28.61
CA GLY A 62 -8.52 -21.70 -30.04
C GLY A 62 -7.25 -21.07 -30.65
N LEU A 63 -6.27 -21.91 -30.97
CA LEU A 63 -5.07 -21.59 -31.73
C LEU A 63 -5.16 -22.35 -33.04
N GLU A 64 -4.93 -21.62 -34.14
CA GLU A 64 -4.88 -22.11 -35.51
C GLU A 64 -4.07 -23.43 -35.60
N ALA A 65 -4.62 -24.39 -36.34
CA ALA A 65 -3.90 -25.60 -36.71
C ALA A 65 -2.58 -25.22 -37.40
N SER A 66 -1.49 -25.87 -36.99
CA SER A 66 -0.17 -25.75 -37.62
C SER A 66 -0.23 -26.12 -39.11
N PRO A 67 0.55 -25.46 -39.99
CA PRO A 67 0.52 -25.67 -41.45
C PRO A 67 1.34 -26.90 -41.90
N GLU A 68 1.11 -28.07 -41.29
CA GLU A 68 1.78 -29.33 -41.69
C GLU A 68 0.83 -30.54 -41.63
N SER A 69 -0.30 -30.49 -42.35
CA SER A 69 -0.97 -31.71 -42.83
C SER A 69 -1.90 -31.39 -44.01
N ILE A 70 -1.45 -31.75 -45.21
CA ILE A 70 -2.17 -31.62 -46.48
C ILE A 70 -3.13 -32.80 -46.66
N ALA A 71 -4.24 -32.52 -47.37
CA ALA A 71 -4.98 -33.39 -48.30
C ALA A 71 -6.18 -34.20 -47.77
N LEU A 72 -7.40 -33.79 -48.14
CA LEU A 72 -8.24 -34.42 -49.19
C LEU A 72 -9.70 -33.93 -49.10
N ASP A 73 -10.26 -33.61 -50.28
CA ASP A 73 -11.68 -33.46 -50.67
C ASP A 73 -12.53 -32.42 -49.91
N GLY A 74 -13.39 -31.59 -50.49
CA GLY A 74 -14.02 -31.47 -51.80
C GLY A 74 -15.36 -30.75 -51.58
N ASP A 75 -15.73 -29.82 -52.46
CA ASP A 75 -17.06 -29.22 -52.69
C ASP A 75 -17.59 -27.98 -51.91
N THR A 76 -17.53 -26.86 -52.65
CA THR A 76 -18.58 -25.86 -52.98
C THR A 76 -19.48 -25.21 -51.91
N ALA A 77 -19.15 -23.94 -51.63
CA ALA A 77 -19.96 -22.70 -51.53
C ALA A 77 -21.50 -22.79 -51.30
N THR A 78 -22.10 -22.06 -50.35
CA THR A 78 -22.41 -20.61 -50.41
C THR A 78 -23.29 -20.23 -49.20
N GLY A 79 -23.17 -19.02 -48.64
CA GLY A 79 -24.24 -18.42 -47.82
C GLY A 79 -23.82 -17.56 -46.63
N SER A 80 -23.59 -16.27 -46.91
CA SER A 80 -23.96 -15.06 -46.13
C SER A 80 -24.12 -15.05 -44.60
N ASN A 81 -23.57 -13.95 -44.06
CA ASN A 81 -23.93 -13.19 -42.84
C ASN A 81 -23.01 -13.38 -41.65
N GLY A 82 -22.47 -12.23 -41.22
CA GLY A 82 -21.56 -12.13 -40.09
C GLY A 82 -22.27 -12.47 -38.79
N ASP A 83 -21.74 -13.49 -38.13
CA ASP A 83 -21.89 -13.71 -36.70
C ASP A 83 -20.49 -13.80 -36.11
N GLU A 84 -20.28 -13.05 -35.03
CA GLU A 84 -19.07 -13.08 -34.22
C GLU A 84 -18.88 -14.50 -33.65
N ASN A 85 -17.98 -15.25 -34.27
CA ASN A 85 -17.51 -16.55 -33.83
C ASN A 85 -16.85 -16.44 -32.44
N HIS A 86 -17.63 -16.63 -31.36
CA HIS A 86 -17.08 -17.18 -30.13
C HIS A 86 -16.64 -18.62 -30.40
N LEU A 87 -15.33 -18.82 -30.62
CA LEU A 87 -14.71 -20.13 -30.72
C LEU A 87 -15.15 -21.01 -29.53
N ASN A 88 -15.74 -22.17 -29.80
CA ASN A 88 -16.18 -23.14 -28.80
C ASN A 88 -14.97 -23.63 -27.96
N ALA A 89 -14.85 -23.14 -26.73
CA ALA A 89 -13.84 -23.57 -25.77
C ALA A 89 -14.10 -25.03 -25.36
N SER A 90 -13.18 -25.95 -25.68
CA SER A 90 -13.28 -27.36 -25.29
C SER A 90 -12.75 -27.62 -23.87
N TYR A 91 -13.47 -28.45 -23.12
CA TYR A 91 -13.15 -28.84 -21.73
C TYR A 91 -12.89 -30.35 -21.57
N VAL A 92 -12.91 -31.14 -22.67
CA VAL A 92 -12.89 -32.61 -22.62
C VAL A 92 -11.68 -33.18 -21.88
N ASP A 93 -10.48 -32.63 -22.10
CA ASP A 93 -9.26 -33.10 -21.42
C ASP A 93 -9.26 -32.74 -19.93
N SER A 94 -9.83 -31.58 -19.57
CA SER A 94 -9.99 -31.14 -18.18
C SER A 94 -11.00 -32.00 -17.43
N ASP A 95 -12.10 -32.32 -18.09
CA ASP A 95 -13.12 -33.25 -17.64
C ASP A 95 -12.51 -34.62 -17.33
N ARG A 96 -11.72 -35.18 -18.27
CA ARG A 96 -11.03 -36.46 -18.07
C ARG A 96 -10.01 -36.42 -16.93
N LEU A 97 -9.22 -35.34 -16.85
CA LEU A 97 -8.21 -35.17 -15.80
C LEU A 97 -8.84 -35.10 -14.41
N LEU A 98 -9.95 -34.37 -14.28
CA LEU A 98 -10.67 -34.24 -13.02
C LEU A 98 -11.32 -35.57 -12.62
N ASP A 99 -11.92 -36.30 -13.57
CA ASP A 99 -12.49 -37.64 -13.33
C ASP A 99 -11.41 -38.62 -12.85
N GLU A 100 -10.24 -38.64 -13.51
CA GLU A 100 -9.09 -39.46 -13.11
C GLU A 100 -8.61 -39.12 -11.69
N ARG A 101 -8.60 -37.84 -11.30
CA ARG A 101 -8.23 -37.44 -9.92
C ARG A 101 -9.31 -37.87 -8.94
N MET A 102 -10.60 -37.67 -9.23
CA MET A 102 -11.70 -37.98 -8.31
C MET A 102 -11.79 -39.49 -7.99
N GLN A 103 -11.28 -40.36 -8.86
CA GLN A 103 -11.24 -41.81 -8.66
C GLN A 103 -10.00 -42.31 -7.87
N ARG A 104 -9.03 -41.45 -7.55
CA ARG A 104 -7.81 -41.84 -6.81
C ARG A 104 -7.98 -41.65 -5.30
N GLN A 105 -7.56 -42.65 -4.53
CA GLN A 105 -7.47 -42.53 -3.07
C GLN A 105 -6.27 -41.67 -2.65
N PRO A 106 -6.42 -40.82 -1.61
CA PRO A 106 -7.65 -40.60 -0.86
C PRO A 106 -8.66 -39.69 -1.61
N PHE A 107 -9.95 -40.01 -1.48
CA PHE A 107 -11.01 -39.35 -2.22
C PHE A 107 -11.28 -37.94 -1.67
N PRO A 108 -11.41 -36.90 -2.52
CA PRO A 108 -11.78 -35.56 -2.08
C PRO A 108 -13.19 -35.53 -1.47
N ASP A 109 -13.33 -34.91 -0.30
CA ASP A 109 -14.63 -34.60 0.33
C ASP A 109 -15.20 -33.27 -0.17
N ILE A 110 -14.32 -32.35 -0.62
CA ILE A 110 -14.66 -30.97 -0.97
C ILE A 110 -13.91 -30.55 -2.23
N LEU A 111 -14.61 -29.90 -3.16
CA LEU A 111 -14.01 -29.22 -4.30
C LEU A 111 -13.98 -27.71 -4.06
N LEU A 112 -12.81 -27.08 -4.19
CA LEU A 112 -12.64 -25.63 -4.10
C LEU A 112 -12.21 -25.10 -5.46
N GLY A 113 -13.04 -24.29 -6.09
CA GLY A 113 -12.76 -23.69 -7.40
C GLY A 113 -12.64 -22.18 -7.32
N PHE A 114 -11.57 -21.63 -7.89
CA PHE A 114 -11.42 -20.19 -8.14
C PHE A 114 -11.67 -19.88 -9.61
N SER A 115 -12.58 -18.95 -9.92
CA SER A 115 -12.84 -18.48 -11.29
C SER A 115 -13.16 -19.65 -12.24
N GLN A 116 -12.36 -19.85 -13.29
CA GLN A 116 -12.48 -20.98 -14.22
C GLN A 116 -12.42 -22.35 -13.52
N GLY A 117 -11.68 -22.49 -12.41
CA GLY A 117 -11.69 -23.70 -11.61
C GLY A 117 -13.05 -23.99 -10.98
N GLY A 118 -13.82 -22.96 -10.62
CA GLY A 118 -15.20 -23.10 -10.14
C GLY A 118 -16.15 -23.62 -11.22
N LEU A 119 -15.97 -23.19 -12.48
CA LEU A 119 -16.70 -23.78 -13.61
C LEU A 119 -16.40 -25.26 -13.78
N MET A 120 -15.16 -25.70 -13.51
CA MET A 120 -14.83 -27.13 -13.56
C MET A 120 -15.51 -27.94 -12.47
N VAL A 121 -15.64 -27.39 -11.26
CA VAL A 121 -16.44 -28.00 -10.19
C VAL A 121 -17.88 -28.18 -10.67
N CYS A 122 -18.49 -27.16 -11.27
CA CYS A 122 -19.84 -27.24 -11.82
C CYS A 122 -19.96 -28.31 -12.93
N ARG A 123 -19.01 -28.36 -13.87
CA ARG A 123 -19.02 -29.37 -14.94
C ARG A 123 -18.93 -30.79 -14.41
N TYR A 124 -18.08 -31.02 -13.41
CA TYR A 124 -18.00 -32.33 -12.76
C TYR A 124 -19.34 -32.71 -12.13
N LEU A 125 -19.94 -31.81 -11.34
CA LEU A 125 -21.26 -32.02 -10.74
C LEU A 125 -22.37 -32.23 -11.79
N MET A 126 -22.29 -31.55 -12.94
CA MET A 126 -23.25 -31.76 -14.02
C MET A 126 -23.10 -33.13 -14.67
N ARG A 127 -21.87 -33.64 -14.82
CA ARG A 127 -21.60 -34.90 -15.51
C ARG A 127 -21.86 -36.13 -14.64
N HIS A 128 -21.69 -36.02 -13.33
CA HIS A 128 -21.81 -37.13 -12.37
C HIS A 128 -23.08 -37.03 -11.53
N SER A 129 -23.65 -38.18 -11.13
CA SER A 129 -24.79 -38.22 -10.21
C SER A 129 -24.33 -37.95 -8.78
N GLU A 130 -25.17 -37.31 -7.95
CA GLU A 130 -24.92 -37.12 -6.52
C GLU A 130 -24.64 -38.44 -5.79
N GLU A 131 -25.31 -39.52 -6.19
CA GLU A 131 -25.19 -40.87 -5.60
C GLU A 131 -23.83 -41.53 -5.87
N ASP A 132 -23.12 -41.12 -6.92
CA ASP A 132 -21.82 -41.69 -7.32
C ASP A 132 -20.63 -40.88 -6.75
N SER A 133 -20.88 -39.76 -6.09
CA SER A 133 -19.84 -38.83 -5.66
C SER A 133 -19.51 -38.95 -4.17
N THR A 134 -18.23 -39.01 -3.82
CA THR A 134 -17.75 -38.87 -2.42
C THR A 134 -17.82 -37.42 -1.92
N LEU A 135 -18.32 -36.51 -2.77
CA LEU A 135 -18.28 -35.07 -2.61
C LEU A 135 -19.41 -34.62 -1.68
N LYS A 136 -19.07 -33.83 -0.67
CA LYS A 136 -20.00 -33.37 0.36
C LYS A 136 -20.27 -31.87 0.32
N ALA A 137 -19.33 -31.11 -0.24
CA ALA A 137 -19.47 -29.67 -0.41
C ALA A 137 -18.62 -29.11 -1.55
N ALA A 138 -19.00 -27.94 -2.03
CA ALA A 138 -18.25 -27.16 -3.00
C ALA A 138 -17.98 -25.74 -2.47
N ILE A 139 -16.81 -25.19 -2.79
CA ILE A 139 -16.45 -23.81 -2.48
C ILE A 139 -16.16 -23.09 -3.79
N PHE A 140 -16.91 -22.02 -4.05
CA PHE A 140 -16.81 -21.22 -5.25
C PHE A 140 -16.26 -19.84 -4.90
N ILE A 141 -15.15 -19.44 -5.52
CA ILE A 141 -14.54 -18.14 -5.27
C ILE A 141 -14.46 -17.37 -6.57
N GLY A 142 -15.16 -16.23 -6.65
CA GLY A 142 -15.24 -15.41 -7.87
C GLY A 142 -15.63 -16.24 -9.10
N THR A 143 -16.59 -17.16 -8.97
CA THR A 143 -16.98 -18.09 -10.04
C THR A 143 -18.11 -17.49 -10.87
N PRO A 144 -18.01 -17.45 -12.21
CA PRO A 144 -19.09 -16.97 -13.07
C PRO A 144 -20.25 -17.95 -13.10
N ASP A 145 -21.46 -17.45 -13.40
CA ASP A 145 -22.67 -18.27 -13.43
C ASP A 145 -22.58 -19.35 -14.53
N PRO A 146 -22.52 -20.65 -14.17
CA PRO A 146 -22.39 -21.72 -15.15
C PRO A 146 -23.59 -21.79 -16.10
N ARG A 147 -24.78 -21.30 -15.69
CA ARG A 147 -25.97 -21.27 -16.55
C ARG A 147 -25.80 -20.29 -17.71
N LYS A 148 -25.03 -19.23 -17.52
CA LYS A 148 -24.70 -18.28 -18.59
C LYS A 148 -23.54 -18.77 -19.44
N VAL A 149 -22.50 -19.31 -18.80
CA VAL A 149 -21.29 -19.77 -19.50
C VAL A 149 -21.58 -21.01 -20.36
N PHE A 150 -22.46 -21.90 -19.91
CA PHE A 150 -22.80 -23.15 -20.58
C PHE A 150 -24.19 -23.14 -21.24
N ALA A 151 -24.80 -21.96 -21.41
CA ALA A 151 -26.16 -21.75 -21.92
C ALA A 151 -26.46 -22.40 -23.29
N ARG A 152 -25.42 -22.70 -24.08
CA ARG A 152 -25.51 -23.27 -25.42
C ARG A 152 -24.82 -24.64 -25.53
N THR A 153 -24.75 -25.39 -24.43
CA THR A 153 -24.07 -26.69 -24.41
C THR A 153 -25.05 -27.81 -24.05
N ASP A 154 -24.97 -28.92 -24.79
CA ASP A 154 -25.77 -30.12 -24.53
C ASP A 154 -25.64 -30.63 -23.09
N LEU A 155 -24.50 -30.36 -22.43
CA LEU A 155 -24.26 -30.76 -21.05
C LEU A 155 -25.21 -30.07 -20.05
N LEU A 156 -25.44 -28.76 -20.21
CA LEU A 156 -26.33 -28.01 -19.31
C LEU A 156 -27.78 -28.44 -19.52
N ASP A 157 -28.19 -28.63 -20.77
CA ASP A 157 -29.54 -29.07 -21.11
C ASP A 157 -29.82 -30.47 -20.54
N GLN A 158 -28.91 -31.43 -20.76
CA GLN A 158 -29.00 -32.78 -20.18
C GLN A 158 -28.97 -32.78 -18.65
N TYR A 159 -28.30 -31.81 -18.03
CA TYR A 159 -28.29 -31.66 -16.58
C TYR A 159 -29.62 -31.14 -16.05
N ILE A 160 -30.17 -30.09 -16.66
CA ILE A 160 -31.47 -29.51 -16.28
C ILE A 160 -32.59 -30.52 -16.49
N GLU A 161 -32.58 -31.29 -17.58
CA GLU A 161 -33.54 -32.37 -17.82
C GLU A 161 -33.47 -33.46 -16.74
N ARG A 162 -32.27 -33.89 -16.34
CA ARG A 162 -32.08 -34.87 -15.27
C ARG A 162 -32.58 -34.36 -13.91
N GLN A 163 -32.31 -33.09 -13.58
CA GLN A 163 -32.81 -32.47 -12.35
C GLN A 163 -34.34 -32.32 -12.37
N SER A 164 -34.91 -31.91 -13.51
CA SER A 164 -36.37 -31.79 -13.69
C SER A 164 -37.09 -33.14 -13.60
N ALA A 165 -36.47 -34.22 -14.09
CA ALA A 165 -37.00 -35.57 -13.98
C ALA A 165 -37.00 -36.09 -12.53
N LYS A 166 -36.01 -35.69 -11.70
CA LYS A 166 -36.00 -35.96 -10.24
C LYS A 166 -37.05 -35.14 -9.49
N ALA A 167 -37.32 -33.90 -9.91
CA ALA A 167 -38.30 -33.02 -9.27
C ALA A 167 -39.77 -33.46 -9.48
N ASN A 168 -40.10 -34.16 -10.58
CA ASN A 168 -41.45 -34.68 -10.84
C ASN A 168 -41.94 -35.77 -9.85
N CYS A 169 -41.13 -36.12 -8.84
CA CYS A 169 -41.48 -37.08 -7.77
C CYS A 169 -42.10 -36.42 -6.53
N ASP A 170 -41.86 -35.12 -6.31
CA ASP A 170 -42.32 -34.37 -5.13
C ASP A 170 -42.96 -33.03 -5.56
N TYR A 171 -44.23 -32.84 -5.21
CA TYR A 171 -44.99 -31.66 -5.60
C TYR A 171 -44.42 -30.35 -5.00
N ASN A 172 -44.20 -29.34 -5.86
CA ASN A 172 -44.12 -27.90 -5.57
C ASN A 172 -42.89 -27.30 -4.87
N THR A 173 -41.68 -27.84 -5.03
CA THR A 173 -40.46 -27.13 -4.55
C THR A 173 -39.42 -26.98 -5.67
N GLU A 174 -39.02 -25.73 -5.99
CA GLU A 174 -37.89 -25.48 -6.90
C GLU A 174 -36.63 -26.14 -6.32
N GLN A 175 -36.06 -27.13 -7.03
CA GLN A 175 -34.85 -27.81 -6.57
C GLN A 175 -33.62 -26.90 -6.78
N PRO A 176 -32.65 -26.90 -5.84
CA PRO A 176 -31.43 -26.12 -5.97
C PRO A 176 -30.62 -26.56 -7.18
N PHE A 177 -29.93 -25.62 -7.82
CA PHE A 177 -29.14 -25.88 -9.03
C PHE A 177 -28.05 -26.92 -8.85
N LEU A 178 -27.46 -27.06 -7.65
CA LEU A 178 -26.46 -28.09 -7.33
C LEU A 178 -27.05 -29.25 -6.50
N GLY A 179 -28.38 -29.34 -6.44
CA GLY A 179 -29.09 -30.31 -5.60
C GLY A 179 -28.74 -30.16 -4.12
N ASP A 180 -28.42 -31.28 -3.45
CA ASP A 180 -28.18 -31.32 -2.01
C ASP A 180 -26.74 -30.96 -1.61
N ILE A 181 -25.86 -30.68 -2.58
CA ILE A 181 -24.48 -30.31 -2.33
C ILE A 181 -24.41 -28.95 -1.62
N ARG A 182 -23.88 -28.94 -0.39
CA ARG A 182 -23.60 -27.69 0.34
C ARG A 182 -22.58 -26.86 -0.44
N SER A 183 -22.87 -25.58 -0.65
CA SER A 183 -21.96 -24.69 -1.37
C SER A 183 -21.65 -23.41 -0.60
N LEU A 184 -20.39 -22.99 -0.60
CA LEU A 184 -19.97 -21.69 -0.07
C LEU A 184 -19.47 -20.81 -1.23
N HIS A 185 -20.12 -19.68 -1.43
CA HIS A 185 -19.85 -18.72 -2.50
C HIS A 185 -19.16 -17.49 -1.92
N ILE A 186 -17.91 -17.28 -2.33
CA ILE A 186 -17.06 -16.18 -1.87
C ILE A 186 -16.96 -15.14 -2.97
N ILE A 187 -17.53 -13.97 -2.72
CA ILE A 187 -17.80 -12.96 -3.75
C ILE A 187 -17.12 -11.64 -3.40
N GLY A 188 -16.28 -11.15 -4.31
CA GLY A 188 -15.65 -9.84 -4.19
C GLY A 188 -16.55 -8.73 -4.72
N ARG A 189 -16.92 -7.74 -3.91
CA ARG A 189 -17.77 -6.59 -4.35
C ARG A 189 -17.15 -5.77 -5.47
N LYS A 190 -15.82 -5.80 -5.58
CA LYS A 190 -15.05 -5.04 -6.59
C LYS A 190 -14.51 -5.95 -7.68
N ASP A 191 -15.04 -7.16 -7.80
CA ASP A 191 -14.68 -8.08 -8.88
C ASP A 191 -15.13 -7.48 -10.23
N LYS A 192 -14.19 -7.38 -11.16
CA LYS A 192 -14.42 -6.88 -12.52
C LYS A 192 -14.24 -7.96 -13.58
N ILE A 193 -13.72 -9.13 -13.18
CA ILE A 193 -13.51 -10.27 -14.07
C ILE A 193 -14.78 -11.12 -14.08
N VAL A 194 -15.33 -11.38 -12.90
CA VAL A 194 -16.65 -11.97 -12.72
C VAL A 194 -17.48 -10.95 -11.97
N LEU A 195 -18.53 -10.44 -12.61
CA LEU A 195 -19.34 -9.40 -11.98
C LEU A 195 -19.99 -9.95 -10.70
N PRO A 196 -20.01 -9.20 -9.58
CA PRO A 196 -20.54 -9.71 -8.31
C PRO A 196 -21.99 -10.17 -8.43
N SER A 197 -22.78 -9.47 -9.26
CA SER A 197 -24.16 -9.85 -9.57
C SER A 197 -24.28 -11.23 -10.22
N GLU A 198 -23.29 -11.68 -10.98
CA GLU A 198 -23.30 -13.00 -11.60
C GLU A 198 -22.98 -14.11 -10.61
N SER A 199 -21.96 -13.93 -9.77
CA SER A 199 -21.68 -14.89 -8.71
C SER A 199 -22.82 -14.93 -7.68
N ILE A 200 -23.49 -13.81 -7.41
CA ILE A 200 -24.68 -13.76 -6.54
C ILE A 200 -25.82 -14.55 -7.18
N ALA A 201 -26.14 -14.31 -8.46
CA ALA A 201 -27.19 -15.04 -9.16
C ALA A 201 -26.93 -16.56 -9.19
N PHE A 202 -25.67 -16.98 -9.30
CA PHE A 202 -25.28 -18.39 -9.19
C PHE A 202 -25.51 -18.93 -7.78
N ALA A 203 -25.09 -18.20 -6.75
CA ALA A 203 -25.31 -18.60 -5.36
C ALA A 203 -26.81 -18.71 -5.01
N GLU A 204 -27.62 -17.77 -5.49
CA GLU A 204 -29.08 -17.81 -5.34
C GLU A 204 -29.69 -19.05 -6.00
N ALA A 205 -29.21 -19.42 -7.19
CA ALA A 205 -29.64 -20.65 -7.86
C ALA A 205 -29.30 -21.91 -7.07
N CYS A 206 -28.26 -21.88 -6.25
CA CYS A 206 -27.83 -22.98 -5.40
C CYS A 206 -28.54 -22.99 -4.02
N GLY A 207 -29.41 -22.02 -3.72
CA GLY A 207 -30.17 -21.99 -2.46
C GLY A 207 -31.16 -23.16 -2.34
N PRO A 208 -31.43 -23.70 -1.14
CA PRO A 208 -31.09 -23.17 0.19
C PRO A 208 -29.76 -23.71 0.76
N THR A 209 -29.04 -24.57 0.04
CA THR A 209 -27.79 -25.20 0.50
C THR A 209 -26.55 -24.32 0.26
N ALA A 210 -26.75 -23.10 -0.26
CA ALA A 210 -25.71 -22.13 -0.57
C ALA A 210 -25.55 -21.05 0.52
N GLU A 211 -24.33 -20.91 1.02
CA GLU A 211 -23.88 -19.81 1.86
C GLU A 211 -23.13 -18.77 1.02
N VAL A 212 -23.33 -17.48 1.31
CA VAL A 212 -22.65 -16.39 0.58
C VAL A 212 -21.80 -15.57 1.53
N LEU A 213 -20.51 -15.46 1.23
CA LEU A 213 -19.57 -14.56 1.89
C LEU A 213 -19.14 -13.46 0.94
N VAL A 214 -19.52 -12.23 1.24
CA VAL A 214 -19.16 -11.06 0.43
C VAL A 214 -18.00 -10.29 1.07
N HIS A 215 -16.97 -9.95 0.28
CA HIS A 215 -15.80 -9.19 0.73
C HIS A 215 -15.48 -7.98 -0.16
N GLU A 216 -14.70 -7.01 0.35
CA GLU A 216 -14.39 -5.74 -0.32
C GLU A 216 -13.25 -5.81 -1.36
N HIS A 217 -12.73 -7.01 -1.65
CA HIS A 217 -11.62 -7.21 -2.59
C HIS A 217 -12.13 -7.49 -4.01
N SER A 218 -11.24 -7.42 -5.00
CA SER A 218 -11.53 -7.77 -6.39
C SER A 218 -11.39 -9.29 -6.63
N HIS A 219 -11.21 -9.74 -7.87
CA HIS A 219 -11.10 -11.14 -8.29
C HIS A 219 -9.89 -11.87 -7.68
N SER A 220 -10.01 -12.28 -6.42
CA SER A 220 -8.92 -12.84 -5.62
C SER A 220 -9.48 -13.62 -4.44
N VAL A 221 -8.68 -14.53 -3.87
CA VAL A 221 -9.02 -15.18 -2.60
C VAL A 221 -8.48 -14.32 -1.44
N PRO A 222 -9.34 -13.65 -0.66
CA PRO A 222 -8.86 -12.72 0.37
C PRO A 222 -8.40 -13.47 1.62
N GLN A 223 -7.32 -12.99 2.25
CA GLN A 223 -6.77 -13.58 3.49
C GLN A 223 -7.46 -13.02 4.74
N LEU A 224 -8.78 -13.17 4.82
CA LEU A 224 -9.62 -12.65 5.91
C LEU A 224 -9.94 -13.74 6.93
N GLN A 225 -9.85 -13.42 8.22
CA GLN A 225 -10.22 -14.35 9.31
C GLN A 225 -11.68 -14.82 9.21
N VAL A 226 -12.58 -13.97 8.71
CA VAL A 226 -13.98 -14.33 8.46
C VAL A 226 -14.08 -15.44 7.42
N LEU A 227 -13.29 -15.36 6.33
CA LEU A 227 -13.26 -16.39 5.29
C LEU A 227 -12.77 -17.73 5.84
N PHE A 228 -11.70 -17.71 6.63
CA PHE A 228 -11.17 -18.94 7.24
C PHE A 228 -12.20 -19.57 8.18
N SER A 229 -12.89 -18.73 8.95
CA SER A 229 -13.94 -19.16 9.87
C SER A 229 -15.12 -19.79 9.11
N SER A 230 -15.59 -19.16 8.02
CA SER A 230 -16.67 -19.70 7.18
C SER A 230 -16.30 -21.06 6.57
N ILE A 231 -15.10 -21.20 6.01
CA ILE A 231 -14.63 -22.48 5.45
C ILE A 231 -14.51 -23.55 6.55
N ARG A 232 -14.01 -23.17 7.74
CA ARG A 232 -13.94 -24.08 8.90
C ARG A 232 -15.32 -24.55 9.35
N VAL A 233 -16.28 -23.64 9.41
CA VAL A 233 -17.67 -23.93 9.77
C VAL A 233 -18.28 -24.89 8.74
N LEU A 234 -18.10 -24.65 7.45
CA LEU A 234 -18.54 -25.55 6.39
C LEU A 234 -17.95 -26.96 6.58
N ILE A 235 -16.62 -27.07 6.73
CA ILE A 235 -15.89 -28.35 6.91
C ILE A 235 -16.39 -29.13 8.12
N ASN A 236 -16.57 -28.44 9.26
CA ASN A 236 -17.05 -29.05 10.50
C ASN A 236 -18.55 -29.39 10.44
N GLY A 237 -19.33 -28.61 9.69
CA GLY A 237 -20.77 -28.73 9.53
C GLY A 237 -21.23 -29.88 8.64
N LEU A 238 -20.32 -30.52 7.89
CA LEU A 238 -20.64 -31.67 7.01
C LEU A 238 -21.19 -32.91 7.74
N ASN A 239 -21.26 -32.90 9.08
CA ASN A 239 -21.82 -33.98 9.90
C ASN A 239 -23.15 -33.60 10.59
N VAL A 240 -23.73 -32.41 10.33
CA VAL A 240 -24.95 -31.91 10.99
C VAL A 240 -26.20 -32.21 10.15
N ASN A 241 -27.29 -32.66 10.79
CA ASN A 241 -28.54 -33.05 10.13
C ASN A 241 -29.26 -31.84 9.49
N LEU A 242 -29.61 -31.94 8.19
CA LEU A 242 -30.16 -30.85 7.36
C LEU A 242 -31.56 -30.37 7.82
N GLU A 243 -32.36 -31.26 8.42
CA GLU A 243 -33.72 -30.97 8.88
C GLU A 243 -33.77 -29.90 9.99
N ALA A 244 -32.74 -29.84 10.85
CA ALA A 244 -32.67 -28.84 11.92
C ALA A 244 -32.36 -27.43 11.39
N GLU A 245 -31.56 -27.31 10.30
CA GLU A 245 -31.20 -26.00 9.72
C GLU A 245 -32.35 -25.39 8.90
N GLN A 246 -33.20 -26.23 8.29
CA GLN A 246 -34.42 -25.77 7.62
C GLN A 246 -35.44 -25.18 8.60
N ALA A 247 -35.59 -25.76 9.80
CA ALA A 247 -36.48 -25.25 10.84
C ALA A 247 -36.12 -23.82 11.30
N PHE A 248 -34.84 -23.51 11.48
CA PHE A 248 -34.39 -22.16 11.87
C PHE A 248 -34.61 -21.13 10.75
N THR A 249 -34.39 -21.53 9.49
CA THR A 249 -34.60 -20.65 8.33
C THR A 249 -36.07 -20.27 8.18
N GLU A 250 -36.99 -21.19 8.48
CA GLU A 250 -38.42 -20.89 8.54
C GLU A 250 -38.80 -19.97 9.69
N GLU A 251 -38.22 -20.16 10.88
CA GLU A 251 -38.49 -19.31 12.05
C GLU A 251 -38.04 -17.87 11.82
N ARG A 252 -36.85 -17.69 11.24
CA ARG A 252 -36.36 -16.39 10.75
C ARG A 252 -37.33 -15.74 9.77
N GLY A 253 -37.81 -16.49 8.78
CA GLY A 253 -38.75 -15.99 7.79
C GLY A 253 -40.07 -15.53 8.43
N LYS A 254 -40.60 -16.33 9.38
CA LYS A 254 -41.86 -16.04 10.09
C LYS A 254 -41.77 -14.74 10.90
N GLU A 255 -40.68 -14.50 11.63
CA GLU A 255 -40.54 -13.27 12.43
C GLU A 255 -40.34 -12.03 11.56
N ILE A 256 -39.53 -12.13 10.49
CA ILE A 256 -39.34 -11.02 9.54
C ILE A 256 -40.65 -10.65 8.85
N GLU A 257 -41.44 -11.65 8.42
CA GLU A 257 -42.72 -11.42 7.76
C GLU A 257 -43.74 -10.81 8.74
N MET A 258 -43.79 -11.30 9.98
CA MET A 258 -44.62 -10.72 11.04
C MET A 258 -44.28 -9.23 11.26
N ILE A 259 -42.99 -8.89 11.30
CA ILE A 259 -42.53 -7.51 11.45
C ILE A 259 -42.96 -6.65 10.25
N ALA A 260 -42.79 -7.15 9.02
CA ALA A 260 -43.23 -6.45 7.81
C ALA A 260 -44.75 -6.19 7.82
N MET A 261 -45.55 -7.15 8.30
CA MET A 261 -47.00 -6.97 8.46
C MET A 261 -47.38 -5.94 9.53
N MET A 262 -46.57 -5.80 10.59
CA MET A 262 -46.84 -4.89 11.70
C MET A 262 -46.36 -3.45 11.45
N TYR A 263 -45.20 -3.28 10.80
CA TYR A 263 -44.51 -1.99 10.67
C TYR A 263 -44.35 -1.51 9.22
N GLY A 264 -44.93 -2.23 8.25
CA GLY A 264 -44.85 -1.90 6.83
C GLY A 264 -43.75 -2.68 6.11
N ASP A 265 -43.96 -2.92 4.81
CA ASP A 265 -43.06 -3.72 3.98
C ASP A 265 -41.67 -3.08 3.85
N GLU A 266 -41.62 -1.75 3.90
CA GLU A 266 -40.46 -0.89 3.80
C GLU A 266 -39.47 -1.04 4.97
N CYS A 267 -39.91 -1.62 6.10
CA CYS A 267 -39.04 -1.81 7.26
C CYS A 267 -38.07 -2.98 7.07
N VAL A 268 -38.28 -3.85 6.07
CA VAL A 268 -37.46 -5.02 5.78
C VAL A 268 -36.80 -4.91 4.41
N CYS A 269 -35.47 -4.88 4.38
CA CYS A 269 -34.68 -4.98 3.17
C CYS A 269 -33.98 -6.34 3.10
N ASN A 270 -33.87 -6.90 1.89
CA ASN A 270 -33.17 -8.17 1.61
C ASN A 270 -33.79 -9.41 2.30
N ARG A 271 -34.95 -9.88 1.80
CA ARG A 271 -35.63 -11.10 2.29
C ARG A 271 -34.98 -12.41 1.84
N SER A 272 -33.81 -12.34 1.20
CA SER A 272 -33.11 -13.53 0.76
C SER A 272 -32.85 -14.47 1.94
N ARG A 273 -33.01 -15.77 1.68
CA ARG A 273 -32.70 -16.83 2.65
C ARG A 273 -31.20 -17.01 2.84
N SER A 274 -30.38 -16.58 1.86
CA SER A 274 -28.93 -16.78 1.84
C SER A 274 -28.12 -15.54 2.26
N LEU A 275 -28.76 -14.39 2.47
CA LEU A 275 -28.11 -13.14 2.87
C LEU A 275 -28.69 -12.58 4.17
N ASP A 276 -27.93 -11.68 4.82
CA ASP A 276 -28.41 -10.90 5.95
C ASP A 276 -29.63 -10.06 5.55
N ALA A 277 -30.72 -10.18 6.31
CA ALA A 277 -31.86 -9.27 6.20
C ALA A 277 -31.59 -8.02 7.04
N ILE A 278 -32.03 -6.87 6.56
CA ILE A 278 -31.93 -5.61 7.28
C ILE A 278 -33.34 -5.23 7.72
N VAL A 279 -33.60 -5.22 9.03
CA VAL A 279 -34.88 -4.84 9.62
C VAL A 279 -34.69 -3.52 10.35
N THR A 280 -35.41 -2.48 9.98
CA THR A 280 -35.30 -1.13 10.59
C THR A 280 -36.62 -0.75 11.23
N LEU A 281 -36.66 -0.66 12.56
CA LEU A 281 -37.86 -0.34 13.32
C LEU A 281 -37.77 1.06 13.94
N PRO A 282 -38.89 1.80 14.07
CA PRO A 282 -38.90 3.10 14.74
C PRO A 282 -38.49 2.94 16.21
N LEU A 283 -37.66 3.87 16.70
CA LEU A 283 -37.16 3.84 18.07
C LEU A 283 -38.16 4.44 19.08
N LEU A 284 -38.97 5.42 18.65
CA LEU A 284 -40.02 6.07 19.44
C LEU A 284 -41.38 5.90 18.74
N ASP A 285 -42.43 5.64 19.50
CA ASP A 285 -43.79 5.54 18.95
C ASP A 285 -44.40 6.94 18.75
N GLU A 286 -45.35 7.08 17.81
CA GLU A 286 -45.96 8.38 17.48
C GLU A 286 -46.54 9.11 18.70
N GLY A 287 -47.12 8.38 19.66
CA GLY A 287 -47.66 8.95 20.90
C GLY A 287 -46.63 9.34 21.97
N GLN A 288 -45.36 8.97 21.77
CA GLN A 288 -44.23 9.31 22.66
C GLN A 288 -43.42 10.50 22.14
N LEU A 289 -43.69 10.95 20.91
CA LEU A 289 -43.04 12.09 20.32
C LEU A 289 -43.52 13.39 21.00
N PRO A 290 -42.62 14.35 21.19
CA PRO A 290 -42.99 15.60 21.84
C PRO A 290 -43.69 16.58 20.91
N ASP A 291 -44.43 17.51 21.51
CA ASP A 291 -45.00 18.66 20.82
C ASP A 291 -43.88 19.68 20.51
N GLY A 292 -43.51 19.83 19.23
CA GLY A 292 -42.45 20.75 18.79
C GLY A 292 -41.88 20.42 17.40
N PRO A 293 -41.08 21.31 16.80
CA PRO A 293 -40.46 21.11 15.48
C PRO A 293 -39.49 19.91 15.44
N GLU A 294 -38.90 19.54 16.59
CA GLU A 294 -38.03 18.38 16.75
C GLU A 294 -38.75 17.03 16.60
N SER A 295 -40.08 17.01 16.70
CA SER A 295 -40.91 15.81 16.60
C SER A 295 -40.69 15.05 15.29
N CYS A 296 -40.62 15.76 14.16
CA CYS A 296 -40.36 15.18 12.84
C CYS A 296 -38.94 14.60 12.71
N ALA A 297 -37.97 15.15 13.43
CA ALA A 297 -36.60 14.64 13.43
C ALA A 297 -36.46 13.41 14.33
N LEU A 298 -37.10 13.43 15.50
CA LEU A 298 -37.13 12.30 16.43
C LEU A 298 -37.90 11.10 15.86
N ALA A 299 -38.95 11.34 15.06
CA ALA A 299 -39.69 10.30 14.35
C ALA A 299 -38.83 9.50 13.36
N LYS A 300 -37.69 10.05 12.92
CA LYS A 300 -36.78 9.38 11.98
C LYS A 300 -35.78 8.44 12.67
N LEU A 301 -35.66 8.51 14.00
CA LEU A 301 -34.77 7.62 14.75
C LEU A 301 -35.28 6.18 14.68
N GLY A 302 -34.39 5.27 14.28
CA GLY A 302 -34.70 3.85 14.15
C GLY A 302 -33.63 2.94 14.74
N LEU A 303 -34.06 1.77 15.21
CA LEU A 303 -33.22 0.64 15.56
C LEU A 303 -33.11 -0.29 14.35
N GLN A 304 -31.90 -0.47 13.84
CA GLN A 304 -31.62 -1.34 12.70
C GLN A 304 -30.98 -2.65 13.15
N PHE A 305 -31.59 -3.76 12.78
CA PHE A 305 -31.09 -5.12 12.93
C PHE A 305 -30.53 -5.63 11.63
N ARG A 306 -29.35 -6.24 11.68
CA ARG A 306 -28.81 -7.09 10.62
C ARG A 306 -28.99 -8.55 11.03
N VAL A 307 -29.97 -9.20 10.43
CA VAL A 307 -30.45 -10.54 10.80
C VAL A 307 -29.80 -11.61 9.92
N PRO A 308 -28.88 -12.42 10.46
CA PRO A 308 -28.16 -13.42 9.68
C PRO A 308 -29.08 -14.56 9.22
N PRO A 309 -28.72 -15.31 8.17
CA PRO A 309 -29.48 -16.47 7.69
C PRO A 309 -29.77 -17.53 8.77
N ARG A 310 -28.83 -17.72 9.70
CA ARG A 310 -28.92 -18.72 10.80
C ARG A 310 -29.60 -18.18 12.06
N TYR A 311 -30.27 -17.04 12.00
CA TYR A 311 -31.11 -16.56 13.09
C TYR A 311 -32.24 -17.58 13.38
N PRO A 312 -32.59 -17.87 14.65
CA PRO A 312 -32.13 -17.24 15.90
C PRO A 312 -30.83 -17.81 16.50
N VAL A 313 -30.23 -18.85 15.90
CA VAL A 313 -28.98 -19.47 16.40
C VAL A 313 -27.79 -18.50 16.34
N ALA A 314 -27.73 -17.66 15.31
CA ALA A 314 -26.79 -16.55 15.21
C ALA A 314 -27.48 -15.23 15.58
N SER A 315 -26.92 -14.52 16.56
CA SER A 315 -27.46 -13.23 17.02
C SER A 315 -27.35 -12.14 15.94
N PRO A 316 -28.37 -11.29 15.78
CA PRO A 316 -28.32 -10.15 14.86
C PRO A 316 -27.39 -9.05 15.38
N VAL A 317 -26.89 -8.21 14.45
CA VAL A 317 -26.07 -7.02 14.79
C VAL A 317 -26.96 -5.79 14.82
N LEU A 318 -26.80 -4.94 15.85
CA LEU A 318 -27.61 -3.74 16.08
C LEU A 318 -26.91 -2.45 15.65
N ASN A 319 -27.69 -1.48 15.18
CA ASN A 319 -27.27 -0.10 14.96
C ASN A 319 -28.42 0.89 15.19
N ILE A 320 -28.11 2.16 15.44
CA ILE A 320 -29.10 3.25 15.50
C ILE A 320 -28.98 4.10 14.23
N VAL A 321 -30.11 4.36 13.57
CA VAL A 321 -30.23 5.16 12.34
C VAL A 321 -31.13 6.38 12.59
N GLY A 322 -31.04 7.41 11.74
CA GLY A 322 -31.93 8.58 11.82
C GLY A 322 -31.51 9.72 12.76
N GLY A 323 -30.22 9.87 13.03
CA GLY A 323 -29.66 10.95 13.88
C GLY A 323 -29.59 12.33 13.21
N PRO A 324 -29.08 13.35 13.94
CA PRO A 324 -28.82 14.68 13.39
C PRO A 324 -27.84 14.61 12.20
N THR A 325 -28.01 15.50 11.23
CA THR A 325 -27.17 15.55 10.01
C THR A 325 -25.72 15.96 10.29
N THR A 326 -25.48 16.67 11.40
CA THR A 326 -24.16 16.99 11.92
C THR A 326 -23.74 15.99 13.00
N LYS A 327 -22.48 15.54 12.94
CA LYS A 327 -21.91 14.63 13.96
C LYS A 327 -21.86 15.30 15.33
N ASP A 328 -22.82 14.98 16.19
CA ASP A 328 -22.84 15.38 17.60
C ASP A 328 -22.20 14.29 18.47
N ALA A 329 -21.16 14.66 19.22
CA ALA A 329 -20.38 13.71 20.02
C ALA A 329 -21.15 13.13 21.23
N MET A 330 -22.13 13.86 21.77
CA MET A 330 -22.97 13.36 22.86
C MET A 330 -23.99 12.37 22.31
N PHE A 331 -24.58 12.67 21.15
CA PHE A 331 -25.47 11.74 20.44
C PHE A 331 -24.74 10.46 20.00
N GLU A 332 -23.54 10.56 19.42
CA GLU A 332 -22.75 9.39 19.03
C GLU A 332 -22.40 8.50 20.24
N ARG A 333 -22.06 9.11 21.38
CA ARG A 333 -21.80 8.37 22.64
C ARG A 333 -23.07 7.70 23.17
N TRP A 334 -24.21 8.38 23.10
CA TRP A 334 -25.50 7.82 23.48
C TRP A 334 -25.90 6.65 22.57
N CYS A 335 -25.69 6.74 21.25
CA CYS A 335 -25.94 5.63 20.32
C CYS A 335 -25.09 4.40 20.66
N ALA A 336 -23.79 4.59 20.91
CA ALA A 336 -22.89 3.48 21.27
C ALA A 336 -23.31 2.79 22.58
N ASP A 337 -23.71 3.58 23.58
CA ASP A 337 -24.20 3.10 24.87
C ASP A 337 -25.56 2.39 24.73
N MET A 338 -26.45 2.89 23.88
CA MET A 338 -27.74 2.26 23.56
C MET A 338 -27.54 0.89 22.88
N VAL A 339 -26.67 0.82 21.88
CA VAL A 339 -26.33 -0.44 21.19
C VAL A 339 -25.73 -1.45 22.17
N ALA A 340 -24.84 -1.02 23.07
CA ALA A 340 -24.25 -1.90 24.07
C ALA A 340 -25.30 -2.48 25.04
N ARG A 341 -26.22 -1.65 25.54
CA ARG A 341 -27.32 -2.11 26.41
C ARG A 341 -28.26 -3.07 25.71
N CYS A 342 -28.69 -2.76 24.49
CA CYS A 342 -29.60 -3.62 23.73
C CYS A 342 -28.93 -4.95 23.36
N THR A 343 -27.64 -4.93 23.06
CA THR A 343 -26.86 -6.16 22.81
C THR A 343 -26.76 -7.00 24.09
N GLY A 344 -26.54 -6.38 25.25
CA GLY A 344 -26.57 -7.05 26.55
C GLY A 344 -27.93 -7.70 26.84
N TYR A 345 -29.03 -6.96 26.64
CA TYR A 345 -30.39 -7.47 26.78
C TYR A 345 -30.63 -8.70 25.90
N MET A 346 -30.22 -8.65 24.63
CA MET A 346 -30.32 -9.80 23.73
C MET A 346 -29.54 -11.02 24.22
N LEU A 347 -28.35 -10.83 24.80
CA LEU A 347 -27.51 -11.93 25.28
C LEU A 347 -28.02 -12.55 26.58
N ASP A 348 -28.61 -11.74 27.46
CA ASP A 348 -29.14 -12.20 28.75
C ASP A 348 -30.51 -12.88 28.62
N ASP A 349 -31.36 -12.43 27.67
CA ASP A 349 -32.75 -12.91 27.48
C ASP A 349 -32.90 -13.91 26.29
N ALA A 350 -31.85 -14.12 25.46
CA ALA A 350 -31.85 -15.09 24.34
C ALA A 350 -32.07 -16.55 24.78
N ALA A 351 -32.05 -16.84 26.08
CA ALA A 351 -32.31 -18.17 26.61
C ALA A 351 -33.80 -18.55 26.69
N LEU A 352 -34.74 -17.60 26.51
CA LEU A 352 -36.16 -17.83 26.83
C LEU A 352 -37.14 -17.78 25.64
N TYR A 353 -36.83 -17.10 24.53
CA TYR A 353 -37.77 -17.00 23.39
C TYR A 353 -37.01 -16.91 22.05
N GLY A 354 -37.37 -17.75 21.07
CA GLY A 354 -36.78 -17.78 19.72
C GLY A 354 -37.00 -16.54 18.84
N GLN A 355 -37.74 -15.54 19.35
CA GLN A 355 -38.05 -14.28 18.66
C GLN A 355 -37.57 -13.09 19.50
N ILE A 356 -36.41 -12.53 19.16
CA ILE A 356 -35.72 -11.51 19.96
C ILE A 356 -35.75 -10.10 19.35
N LEU A 357 -36.21 -9.92 18.10
CA LEU A 357 -36.16 -8.62 17.43
C LEU A 357 -37.15 -7.63 18.05
N LEU A 358 -38.42 -8.02 18.21
CA LEU A 358 -39.46 -7.16 18.79
C LEU A 358 -39.22 -6.88 20.29
N PRO A 359 -38.89 -7.87 21.15
CA PRO A 359 -38.55 -7.60 22.55
C PRO A 359 -37.39 -6.62 22.70
N THR A 360 -36.34 -6.77 21.88
CA THR A 360 -35.20 -5.84 21.88
C THR A 360 -35.61 -4.43 21.44
N ARG A 361 -36.52 -4.30 20.47
CA ARG A 361 -37.08 -2.99 20.07
C ARG A 361 -37.92 -2.36 21.19
N MET A 362 -38.69 -3.16 21.93
CA MET A 362 -39.46 -2.66 23.08
C MET A 362 -38.53 -2.16 24.20
N PHE A 363 -37.47 -2.91 24.51
CA PHE A 363 -36.44 -2.48 25.45
C PHE A 363 -35.75 -1.19 24.99
N ALA A 364 -35.32 -1.13 23.72
CA ALA A 364 -34.68 0.06 23.15
C ALA A 364 -35.60 1.29 23.18
N ASN A 365 -36.90 1.10 22.93
CA ASN A 365 -37.91 2.15 23.02
C ASN A 365 -38.01 2.75 24.43
N GLU A 366 -38.07 1.90 25.46
CA GLU A 366 -38.14 2.36 26.86
C GLU A 366 -36.89 3.16 27.24
N GLN A 367 -35.71 2.68 26.85
CA GLN A 367 -34.43 3.37 27.08
C GLN A 367 -34.34 4.71 26.32
N ALA A 368 -34.86 4.76 25.10
CA ALA A 368 -34.91 5.98 24.30
C ALA A 368 -35.89 6.99 24.89
N TYR A 369 -37.05 6.53 25.36
CA TYR A 369 -38.06 7.37 26.03
C TYR A 369 -37.53 7.94 27.35
N ALA A 370 -36.80 7.16 28.15
CA ALA A 370 -36.12 7.66 29.34
C ALA A 370 -35.08 8.76 29.02
N SER A 371 -34.56 8.78 27.80
CA SER A 371 -33.61 9.77 27.29
C SER A 371 -34.27 10.90 26.50
N ILE A 372 -35.61 11.00 26.49
CA ILE A 372 -36.32 11.91 25.57
C ILE A 372 -35.98 13.39 25.79
N SER A 373 -35.71 13.81 27.03
CA SER A 373 -35.29 15.19 27.34
C SER A 373 -33.92 15.52 26.73
N PHE A 374 -32.96 14.60 26.86
CA PHE A 374 -31.65 14.73 26.22
C PHE A 374 -31.77 14.76 24.69
N LEU A 375 -32.58 13.88 24.13
CA LEU A 375 -32.81 13.84 22.68
C LEU A 375 -33.46 15.14 22.19
N LYS A 376 -34.45 15.68 22.91
CA LYS A 376 -35.01 17.01 22.62
C LYS A 376 -33.93 18.08 22.56
N ASP A 377 -33.04 18.15 23.53
CA ASP A 377 -32.00 19.18 23.57
C ASP A 377 -31.01 19.06 22.39
N VAL A 378 -30.64 17.82 22.03
CA VAL A 378 -29.78 17.51 20.88
C VAL A 378 -30.44 17.96 19.58
N PHE A 379 -31.74 17.71 19.41
CA PHE A 379 -32.46 18.06 18.18
C PHE A 379 -32.95 19.52 18.18
N ALA A 380 -33.24 20.14 19.33
CA ALA A 380 -33.68 21.54 19.46
C ALA A 380 -32.54 22.54 19.21
N THR A 381 -31.31 22.22 19.64
CA THR A 381 -30.11 23.02 19.28
C THR A 381 -29.85 23.04 17.77
N HIS A 382 -30.47 22.13 17.02
CA HIS A 382 -30.40 22.10 15.55
C HIS A 382 -31.55 22.85 14.87
N PHE A 383 -32.69 23.08 15.54
CA PHE A 383 -33.80 23.88 15.01
C PHE A 383 -33.58 25.39 15.15
N HIS A 384 -32.81 25.87 16.14
CA HIS A 384 -32.47 27.30 16.25
C HIS A 384 -31.44 27.80 15.21
N ASN A 385 -30.94 26.93 14.33
CA ASN A 385 -30.14 27.32 13.16
C ASN A 385 -30.93 27.29 11.85
N THR A 386 -32.25 27.14 11.92
CA THR A 386 -33.18 27.24 10.79
C THR A 386 -34.48 27.85 11.30
N ASP A 387 -34.66 29.15 11.10
CA ASP A 387 -35.95 29.83 11.27
C ASP A 387 -36.41 30.41 9.90
N PRO A 388 -37.69 30.76 9.72
CA PRO A 388 -38.54 30.08 8.75
C PRO A 388 -39.21 31.04 7.76
N GLY A 389 -39.77 30.48 6.69
CA GLY A 389 -40.92 31.07 5.99
C GLY A 389 -40.61 32.21 5.01
N ASP A 390 -40.91 31.93 3.75
CA ASP A 390 -41.15 32.92 2.71
C ASP A 390 -42.10 34.05 3.19
N ASP A 391 -41.66 35.30 3.05
CA ASP A 391 -42.54 36.34 2.55
C ASP A 391 -41.74 37.46 1.86
N VAL A 392 -42.31 37.93 0.77
CA VAL A 392 -41.76 38.88 -0.20
C VAL A 392 -41.84 40.30 0.38
N ASP A 393 -40.72 41.03 0.49
CA ASP A 393 -40.52 42.31 -0.22
C ASP A 393 -39.13 42.93 0.04
N ALA A 394 -38.74 43.76 -0.93
CA ALA A 394 -37.46 44.44 -1.07
C ALA A 394 -36.99 45.21 0.18
N THR A 395 -35.80 44.87 0.68
CA THR A 395 -34.81 45.89 1.06
C THR A 395 -33.39 45.39 0.88
N GLN A 396 -32.82 45.93 -0.17
CA GLN A 396 -31.47 45.77 -0.67
C GLN A 396 -30.43 46.25 0.37
N CYS A 397 -29.33 45.50 0.47
CA CYS A 397 -27.94 45.97 0.44
C CYS A 397 -27.07 45.33 1.55
N ALA A 398 -25.97 44.72 1.10
CA ALA A 398 -24.83 44.22 1.88
C ALA A 398 -24.99 42.86 2.60
N LYS A 399 -25.10 41.76 1.84
CA LYS A 399 -24.59 40.43 2.25
C LYS A 399 -24.58 39.38 1.12
N GLU A 400 -24.25 39.79 -0.10
CA GLU A 400 -23.85 38.87 -1.16
C GLU A 400 -22.41 39.22 -1.51
N HIS A 401 -21.43 38.43 -1.07
CA HIS A 401 -20.06 38.31 -1.63
C HIS A 401 -19.13 37.47 -0.70
N MET A 402 -19.51 36.25 -0.30
CA MET A 402 -18.55 35.26 0.24
C MET A 402 -18.85 33.79 -0.12
N VAL A 403 -19.70 33.54 -1.12
CA VAL A 403 -19.96 32.19 -1.66
C VAL A 403 -19.66 32.20 -3.17
N SER A 404 -18.37 32.19 -3.57
CA SER A 404 -18.05 32.15 -5.01
C SER A 404 -16.68 31.59 -5.43
N GLU A 405 -15.78 31.14 -4.55
CA GLU A 405 -14.45 30.67 -5.00
C GLU A 405 -14.19 29.18 -4.75
N TRP A 406 -14.81 28.59 -3.71
CA TRP A 406 -14.55 27.21 -3.32
C TRP A 406 -15.30 26.14 -4.13
N THR A 407 -16.32 26.53 -4.91
CA THR A 407 -17.28 25.61 -5.53
C THR A 407 -17.10 25.40 -7.04
N SER A 408 -16.16 26.10 -7.71
CA SER A 408 -16.01 26.07 -9.18
C SER A 408 -14.60 25.76 -9.69
N GLU A 409 -13.77 25.06 -8.91
CA GLU A 409 -12.43 24.68 -9.37
C GLU A 409 -12.51 23.54 -10.40
N ASP A 410 -12.17 23.83 -11.65
CA ASP A 410 -12.00 22.84 -12.72
C ASP A 410 -10.58 22.26 -12.76
N ASP A 411 -10.39 21.15 -13.48
CA ASP A 411 -9.10 20.43 -13.55
C ASP A 411 -7.94 21.30 -14.11
N ALA A 412 -8.28 22.30 -14.93
CA ALA A 412 -7.32 23.23 -15.53
C ALA A 412 -6.79 24.21 -14.48
N SER A 413 -7.70 24.87 -13.75
CA SER A 413 -7.37 25.80 -12.66
C SER A 413 -6.56 25.11 -11.57
N ARG A 414 -6.94 23.88 -11.21
CA ARG A 414 -6.21 23.06 -10.24
C ARG A 414 -4.78 22.76 -10.67
N SER A 415 -4.61 22.37 -11.93
CA SER A 415 -3.28 22.08 -12.47
C SER A 415 -2.37 23.32 -12.46
N GLN A 416 -2.95 24.50 -12.71
CA GLN A 416 -2.25 25.77 -12.62
C GLN A 416 -1.86 26.11 -11.17
N TYR A 417 -2.79 25.97 -10.21
CA TYR A 417 -2.47 26.20 -8.79
C TYR A 417 -1.36 25.30 -8.28
N ILE A 418 -1.35 24.02 -8.64
CA ILE A 418 -0.26 23.10 -8.26
C ILE A 418 1.09 23.59 -8.79
N LEU A 419 1.16 23.99 -10.06
CA LEU A 419 2.41 24.49 -10.66
C LEU A 419 2.90 25.77 -9.98
N GLU A 420 2.01 26.76 -9.79
CA GLU A 420 2.35 28.04 -9.16
C GLU A 420 2.80 27.85 -7.69
N THR A 421 2.08 27.03 -6.94
CA THR A 421 2.36 26.82 -5.52
C THR A 421 3.57 25.92 -5.26
N GLU A 422 3.89 24.97 -6.14
CA GLU A 422 5.14 24.20 -6.08
C GLU A 422 6.36 25.09 -6.32
N GLU A 423 6.26 26.03 -7.27
CA GLU A 423 7.30 27.03 -7.53
C GLU A 423 7.50 27.96 -6.33
N GLU A 424 6.41 28.45 -5.75
CA GLU A 424 6.44 29.29 -4.56
C GLU A 424 7.00 28.52 -3.36
N ALA A 425 6.55 27.29 -3.11
CA ALA A 425 7.06 26.43 -2.04
C ALA A 425 8.56 26.20 -2.18
N ARG A 426 9.06 25.99 -3.40
CA ARG A 426 10.50 25.88 -3.67
C ARG A 426 11.23 27.17 -3.33
N SER A 427 10.77 28.31 -3.83
CA SER A 427 11.35 29.62 -3.54
C SER A 427 11.38 29.95 -2.03
N LEU A 428 10.31 29.61 -1.29
CA LEU A 428 10.23 29.79 0.16
C LEU A 428 11.26 28.94 0.92
N LEU A 429 11.50 27.71 0.46
CA LEU A 429 12.46 26.80 1.07
C LEU A 429 13.91 27.14 0.68
N ASP A 430 14.14 27.60 -0.55
CA ASP A 430 15.47 27.97 -1.08
C ASP A 430 15.95 29.33 -0.53
N ARG A 431 15.08 30.35 -0.43
CA ARG A 431 15.46 31.69 0.10
C ARG A 431 15.99 31.65 1.53
N ARG A 432 15.60 30.65 2.32
CA ARG A 432 16.13 30.41 3.66
C ARG A 432 17.39 29.53 3.67
N ALA A 433 17.71 28.86 2.56
CA ALA A 433 18.93 28.07 2.38
C ALA A 433 20.11 28.90 1.84
N SER A 434 19.88 30.04 1.18
CA SER A 434 20.89 30.90 0.54
C SER A 434 21.76 31.76 1.47
N ALA A 435 21.82 31.47 2.78
CA ALA A 435 22.93 31.97 3.60
C ALA A 435 24.25 31.31 3.11
N PRO A 436 25.36 32.04 2.99
CA PRO A 436 26.52 31.57 2.23
C PRO A 436 27.05 30.25 2.77
N ASN A 437 27.16 29.28 1.86
CA ASN A 437 27.68 27.93 2.05
C ASN A 437 28.92 27.87 2.97
N LYS A 438 28.64 27.56 4.23
CA LYS A 438 29.55 26.80 5.11
C LYS A 438 28.76 25.60 5.60
N PHE A 439 28.92 24.47 4.91
CA PHE A 439 28.57 23.12 5.34
C PHE A 439 27.28 23.00 6.18
N ALA A 440 26.11 23.04 5.55
CA ALA A 440 24.85 22.47 6.03
C ALA A 440 24.55 22.60 7.55
N GLN A 441 24.96 23.71 8.16
CA GLN A 441 24.54 24.14 9.47
C GLN A 441 23.73 25.42 9.27
N ILE A 442 22.47 25.39 9.70
CA ILE A 442 21.76 26.41 10.52
C ILE A 442 20.25 26.37 10.20
N ASP A 443 19.47 26.24 11.29
CA ASP A 443 18.02 26.42 11.44
C ASP A 443 17.03 25.46 10.73
N GLN A 444 17.24 24.16 10.92
CA GLN A 444 16.15 23.16 10.91
C GLN A 444 15.87 22.58 12.31
N THR A 445 16.15 23.36 13.37
CA THR A 445 16.01 22.95 14.78
C THR A 445 14.57 22.71 15.22
N SER A 446 13.58 23.32 14.55
CA SER A 446 12.15 23.20 14.88
C SER A 446 11.42 22.04 14.17
N VAL A 447 11.88 21.65 12.98
CA VAL A 447 11.04 20.91 12.02
C VAL A 447 10.75 19.47 12.44
N GLN A 448 11.62 18.82 13.22
CA GLN A 448 11.56 17.33 13.32
C GLN A 448 11.68 16.74 14.71
N SER A 449 11.60 17.56 15.77
CA SER A 449 11.54 17.07 17.15
C SER A 449 10.38 16.11 17.45
N SER A 450 9.48 15.93 16.48
CA SER A 450 8.16 15.35 16.69
C SER A 450 7.72 14.34 15.64
N ARG A 451 8.59 13.85 14.73
CA ARG A 451 8.24 12.72 13.83
C ARG A 451 7.86 11.42 14.58
N GLY A 452 8.10 11.33 15.89
CA GLY A 452 7.63 10.24 16.74
C GLY A 452 6.40 10.63 17.57
N GLY A 453 5.20 10.50 17.03
CA GLY A 453 3.96 10.51 17.83
C GLY A 453 3.61 9.11 18.30
N VAL A 454 3.21 8.96 19.57
CA VAL A 454 2.67 7.71 20.13
C VAL A 454 1.24 7.52 19.61
N LEU A 455 0.99 6.48 18.81
CA LEU A 455 -0.36 5.95 18.53
C LEU A 455 -0.31 4.43 18.40
N GLY A 456 -1.28 3.75 19.01
CA GLY A 456 -1.26 2.31 19.28
C GLY A 456 -1.75 1.42 18.13
N GLY A 457 -1.25 0.17 18.17
CA GLY A 457 -1.93 -1.04 17.72
C GLY A 457 -2.14 -1.23 16.21
N GLY A 458 -1.17 -1.87 15.55
CA GLY A 458 -1.40 -2.60 14.29
C GLY A 458 -0.85 -1.92 13.03
N GLY A 459 0.45 -2.10 12.77
CA GLY A 459 1.18 -1.62 11.59
C GLY A 459 2.66 -1.55 11.95
N LEU A 460 3.58 -1.87 11.01
CA LEU A 460 5.03 -1.99 11.23
C LEU A 460 5.54 -0.92 12.21
N ALA A 461 5.91 -1.38 13.41
CA ALA A 461 5.95 -0.57 14.61
C ALA A 461 7.01 0.54 14.55
N PHE A 462 6.58 1.80 14.44
CA PHE A 462 7.30 2.93 15.05
C PHE A 462 7.09 2.89 16.57
N GLN A 463 7.65 1.86 17.23
CA GLN A 463 7.73 1.85 18.69
C GLN A 463 8.74 2.92 19.12
N ARG A 464 8.26 3.93 19.86
CA ARG A 464 9.09 4.80 20.72
C ARG A 464 9.66 4.02 21.92
N SER A 465 10.06 2.76 21.74
CA SER A 465 10.88 2.04 22.69
C SER A 465 12.33 2.47 22.47
N GLY A 466 12.73 3.64 22.98
CA GLY A 466 14.12 4.09 23.19
C GLY A 466 15.16 3.84 22.08
N GLY A 467 14.76 3.58 20.82
CA GLY A 467 15.48 2.95 19.69
C GLY A 467 16.52 3.80 18.97
N THR A 468 17.53 3.18 18.36
CA THR A 468 18.22 3.81 17.22
C THR A 468 17.26 3.90 16.04
N TRP A 469 17.31 4.99 15.28
CA TRP A 469 16.50 5.19 14.09
C TRP A 469 17.13 4.48 12.88
N THR A 470 16.33 3.75 12.11
CA THR A 470 16.75 3.13 10.84
C THR A 470 16.02 3.85 9.70
N PRO A 471 16.74 4.53 8.79
CA PRO A 471 16.12 5.21 7.66
C PRO A 471 15.40 4.24 6.72
N VAL A 472 14.24 4.66 6.19
CA VAL A 472 13.47 3.92 5.19
C VAL A 472 13.49 4.71 3.87
N ILE A 473 14.00 4.11 2.80
CA ILE A 473 13.96 4.65 1.44
C ILE A 473 12.79 4.00 0.69
N GLY A 474 11.83 4.81 0.22
CA GLY A 474 10.74 4.34 -0.63
C GLY A 474 11.08 4.52 -2.11
N LEU A 475 11.07 3.44 -2.90
CA LEU A 475 11.27 3.49 -4.34
C LEU A 475 9.93 3.71 -5.04
N ILE A 476 9.88 4.68 -5.94
CA ILE A 476 8.69 5.02 -6.73
C ILE A 476 9.07 5.27 -8.20
N GLY A 477 8.08 5.22 -9.09
CA GLY A 477 8.27 5.41 -10.53
C GLY A 477 7.43 4.46 -11.37
N LYS A 478 7.30 4.78 -12.66
CA LYS A 478 6.52 3.97 -13.60
C LYS A 478 7.05 2.55 -13.77
N PRO A 479 6.22 1.59 -14.26
CA PRO A 479 6.69 0.27 -14.65
C PRO A 479 7.85 0.38 -15.65
N SER A 480 8.79 -0.57 -15.60
CA SER A 480 9.96 -0.63 -16.52
C SER A 480 10.95 0.54 -16.46
N ALA A 481 10.80 1.51 -15.53
CA ALA A 481 11.83 2.52 -15.26
C ALA A 481 13.11 1.93 -14.62
N GLY A 482 13.04 0.70 -14.11
CA GLY A 482 14.16 -0.02 -13.49
C GLY A 482 14.18 0.00 -11.95
N LYS A 483 13.02 0.22 -11.31
CA LYS A 483 12.87 0.19 -9.84
C LYS A 483 13.36 -1.11 -9.21
N SER A 484 12.89 -2.26 -9.68
CA SER A 484 13.26 -3.56 -9.11
C SER A 484 14.73 -3.91 -9.38
N THR A 485 15.29 -3.47 -10.52
CA THR A 485 16.73 -3.58 -10.78
C THR A 485 17.53 -2.74 -9.79
N PHE A 486 17.09 -1.51 -9.52
CA PHE A 486 17.70 -0.65 -8.51
C PHE A 486 17.57 -1.25 -7.10
N PHE A 487 16.39 -1.77 -6.74
CA PHE A 487 16.16 -2.47 -5.48
C PHE A 487 17.16 -3.61 -5.28
N ASN A 488 17.30 -4.50 -6.25
CA ASN A 488 18.24 -5.62 -6.17
C ASN A 488 19.71 -5.18 -6.10
N ALA A 489 20.07 -4.08 -6.78
CA ALA A 489 21.41 -3.53 -6.71
C ALA A 489 21.77 -3.01 -5.29
N ILE A 490 20.79 -2.70 -4.44
CA ILE A 490 21.02 -2.08 -3.13
C ILE A 490 20.70 -2.97 -1.91
N THR A 491 20.04 -4.12 -2.08
CA THR A 491 19.56 -4.99 -0.98
C THR A 491 20.41 -6.25 -0.67
N ASP A 492 21.60 -6.39 -1.26
CA ASP A 492 22.58 -7.50 -1.09
C ASP A 492 22.05 -8.94 -1.40
N PRO A 493 22.50 -9.58 -2.50
CA PRO A 493 21.98 -10.88 -2.98
C PRO A 493 22.56 -12.14 -2.33
N GLN A 494 22.95 -12.10 -1.04
CA GLN A 494 23.45 -13.31 -0.35
C GLN A 494 22.37 -14.32 0.03
N SER A 495 21.08 -13.95 -0.06
CA SER A 495 19.94 -14.83 0.14
C SER A 495 19.07 -14.86 -1.12
N GLU A 496 19.12 -15.97 -1.88
CA GLU A 496 18.30 -16.14 -3.11
C GLU A 496 16.80 -16.19 -2.83
N SER A 497 16.39 -16.42 -1.58
CA SER A 497 14.99 -16.36 -1.16
C SER A 497 14.46 -14.92 -0.96
N GLU A 498 15.30 -13.88 -1.07
CA GLU A 498 14.94 -12.48 -0.78
C GLU A 498 15.13 -11.51 -1.98
N ALA A 499 15.57 -11.99 -3.15
CA ALA A 499 15.72 -11.16 -4.34
C ALA A 499 14.35 -10.80 -4.93
N ALA A 500 14.08 -9.50 -5.17
CA ALA A 500 12.86 -9.08 -5.84
C ALA A 500 12.90 -9.52 -7.31
N ARG A 501 11.81 -10.09 -7.82
CA ARG A 501 11.69 -10.50 -9.24
C ARG A 501 11.76 -9.26 -10.14
N VAL A 502 12.72 -9.23 -11.07
CA VAL A 502 12.84 -8.17 -12.11
C VAL A 502 12.15 -8.67 -13.36
N ALA A 503 10.99 -8.11 -13.70
CA ALA A 503 10.31 -8.38 -14.96
C ALA A 503 9.68 -7.10 -15.52
N ALA A 504 9.62 -6.98 -16.84
CA ALA A 504 9.02 -5.84 -17.54
C ALA A 504 7.50 -6.04 -17.66
N PHE A 505 6.78 -5.93 -16.54
CA PHE A 505 5.32 -5.97 -16.53
C PHE A 505 4.75 -4.83 -15.67
N PRO A 506 3.70 -4.13 -16.14
CA PRO A 506 2.84 -3.41 -15.23
C PRO A 506 2.16 -4.45 -14.31
N PHE A 507 2.09 -4.18 -13.00
CA PHE A 507 1.40 -4.98 -11.96
C PHE A 507 2.19 -5.98 -11.09
N THR A 508 3.52 -6.10 -11.20
CA THR A 508 4.28 -7.00 -10.31
C THR A 508 4.69 -6.35 -8.98
N THR A 509 3.74 -6.20 -8.04
CA THR A 509 3.95 -6.31 -6.57
C THR A 509 2.60 -6.17 -5.85
N ILE A 510 2.07 -7.29 -5.34
CA ILE A 510 0.80 -7.27 -4.60
C ILE A 510 0.99 -6.81 -3.15
N GLU A 511 2.22 -6.86 -2.63
CA GLU A 511 2.67 -6.24 -1.37
C GLU A 511 4.02 -5.53 -1.64
N SER A 512 4.33 -4.45 -0.93
CA SER A 512 5.60 -3.73 -1.13
C SER A 512 6.79 -4.61 -0.73
N ASN A 513 7.79 -4.77 -1.59
CA ASN A 513 8.99 -5.52 -1.21
C ASN A 513 9.79 -4.68 -0.20
N ILE A 514 10.10 -5.25 0.96
CA ILE A 514 10.96 -4.61 1.97
C ILE A 514 12.27 -5.37 2.00
N GLY A 515 13.37 -4.69 1.71
CA GLY A 515 14.72 -5.23 1.79
C GLY A 515 15.59 -4.42 2.74
N THR A 516 16.64 -5.05 3.27
CA THR A 516 17.68 -4.36 4.04
C THR A 516 18.84 -4.03 3.13
N GLY A 517 19.37 -2.81 3.22
CA GLY A 517 20.50 -2.37 2.41
C GLY A 517 21.47 -1.50 3.19
N PHE A 518 22.42 -0.88 2.50
CA PHE A 518 23.34 0.09 3.09
C PHE A 518 23.12 1.49 2.53
N GLY A 519 22.74 2.41 3.41
CA GLY A 519 22.75 3.84 3.18
C GLY A 519 24.15 4.41 3.37
N LEU A 520 24.44 5.52 2.71
CA LEU A 520 25.75 6.17 2.75
C LEU A 520 25.68 7.46 3.56
N ILE A 521 26.52 7.52 4.59
CA ILE A 521 26.57 8.64 5.52
C ILE A 521 27.99 9.17 5.55
N ARG A 522 28.15 10.50 5.49
CA ARG A 522 29.47 11.11 5.66
C ARG A 522 30.11 10.67 6.97
N CYS A 523 31.30 10.11 6.85
CA CYS A 523 32.08 9.62 7.97
C CYS A 523 32.94 10.76 8.55
N PRO A 524 32.95 10.93 9.89
CA PRO A 524 33.84 11.88 10.56
C PRO A 524 35.32 11.67 10.27
N CYS A 525 35.73 10.48 9.79
CA CYS A 525 37.14 10.21 9.49
C CYS A 525 37.72 11.17 8.45
N SER A 526 36.91 11.67 7.52
CA SER A 526 37.33 12.65 6.51
C SER A 526 37.89 13.94 7.13
N VAL A 527 37.42 14.28 8.33
CA VAL A 527 37.89 15.42 9.13
C VAL A 527 38.89 14.96 10.19
N LEU A 528 38.69 13.79 10.81
CA LEU A 528 39.48 13.34 11.97
C LEU A 528 40.77 12.60 11.62
N LEU A 529 40.96 12.10 10.39
CA LEU A 529 42.21 11.41 10.01
C LEU A 529 43.42 12.33 10.10
N GLN A 530 44.54 11.84 10.63
CA GLN A 530 45.79 12.59 10.75
C GLN A 530 46.62 12.37 9.47
N GLY A 531 46.64 13.36 8.57
CA GLY A 531 47.42 13.33 7.33
C GLY A 531 47.41 14.67 6.56
N PRO A 532 48.32 14.89 5.59
CA PRO A 532 48.49 16.20 4.92
C PRO A 532 47.20 16.72 4.25
N LYS A 533 46.50 15.85 3.50
CA LYS A 533 45.22 16.16 2.83
C LYS A 533 44.07 16.45 3.82
N CYS A 534 44.14 15.90 5.03
CA CYS A 534 43.12 16.09 6.07
C CYS A 534 43.35 17.39 6.86
N ILE A 535 44.61 17.83 7.01
CA ILE A 535 44.96 19.11 7.63
C ILE A 535 44.41 20.27 6.81
N GLU A 536 44.51 20.22 5.48
CA GLU A 536 43.94 21.23 4.58
C GLU A 536 42.41 21.32 4.70
N ARG A 537 41.70 20.17 4.74
CA ARG A 537 40.23 20.16 4.94
C ARG A 537 39.81 20.66 6.32
N ARG A 538 40.55 20.32 7.39
CA ARG A 538 40.30 20.88 8.74
C ARG A 538 40.45 22.40 8.75
N ALA A 539 41.47 22.93 8.05
CA ALA A 539 41.70 24.36 7.94
C ALA A 539 40.58 25.06 7.13
N GLN A 540 40.08 24.43 6.05
CA GLN A 540 38.96 24.94 5.25
C GLN A 540 37.63 24.94 6.01
N LEU A 541 37.41 23.97 6.91
CA LEU A 541 36.20 23.83 7.72
C LEU A 541 36.18 24.76 8.97
N SER A 542 37.19 25.62 9.16
CA SER A 542 37.39 26.43 10.38
C SER A 542 37.57 25.63 11.70
N THR A 543 37.57 24.30 11.63
CA THR A 543 37.61 23.39 12.78
C THR A 543 39.01 23.29 13.42
N ASN A 544 39.23 23.91 14.58
CA ASN A 544 40.45 23.78 15.40
C ASN A 544 40.37 22.57 16.36
N LEU A 545 40.17 21.35 15.84
CA LEU A 545 40.06 20.13 16.64
C LEU A 545 41.44 19.70 17.20
N THR A 546 41.50 19.40 18.49
CA THR A 546 42.73 18.99 19.21
C THR A 546 42.97 17.48 19.20
N PHE A 547 42.08 16.71 18.57
CA PHE A 547 42.12 15.25 18.50
C PHE A 547 41.88 14.75 17.07
N GLY A 548 42.34 13.54 16.78
CA GLY A 548 42.14 12.87 15.49
C GLY A 548 42.08 11.35 15.61
N ILE A 549 42.10 10.64 14.49
CA ILE A 549 42.19 9.18 14.42
C ILE A 549 43.38 8.80 13.53
N GLU A 550 44.00 7.65 13.80
CA GLU A 550 45.06 7.08 12.95
C GLU A 550 44.47 6.35 11.74
N LYS A 551 43.46 5.52 11.98
CA LYS A 551 42.75 4.75 10.95
C LYS A 551 41.26 4.69 11.29
N CYS A 552 40.41 4.68 10.26
CA CYS A 552 38.98 4.47 10.45
C CYS A 552 38.63 2.98 10.46
N ASP A 553 37.90 2.55 11.49
CA ASP A 553 37.45 1.18 11.73
C ASP A 553 35.92 1.04 11.62
N ALA A 554 35.29 1.84 10.74
CA ALA A 554 33.85 1.81 10.51
C ALA A 554 33.32 0.39 10.30
N ARG A 555 32.33 -0.03 11.12
CA ARG A 555 31.84 -1.42 11.19
C ARG A 555 31.49 -2.08 9.84
N TYR A 556 30.92 -1.31 8.92
CA TYR A 556 30.48 -1.78 7.60
C TYR A 556 31.34 -1.23 6.46
N GLY A 557 32.50 -0.65 6.77
CA GLY A 557 33.40 -0.06 5.80
C GLY A 557 32.88 1.23 5.16
N HIS A 558 33.57 1.63 4.08
CA HIS A 558 33.29 2.83 3.31
C HIS A 558 32.83 2.48 1.88
N ALA A 559 32.24 3.46 1.22
CA ALA A 559 31.89 3.42 -0.20
C ALA A 559 32.31 4.73 -0.85
N CYS A 560 32.59 4.69 -2.14
CA CYS A 560 32.82 5.90 -2.92
C CYS A 560 31.48 6.52 -3.35
N VAL A 561 31.37 7.83 -3.22
CA VAL A 561 30.26 8.66 -3.67
C VAL A 561 30.86 9.85 -4.40
N ARG A 562 30.50 10.07 -5.66
CA ARG A 562 31.03 11.16 -6.49
C ARG A 562 32.56 11.27 -6.45
N GLY A 563 33.24 10.12 -6.53
CA GLY A 563 34.70 10.01 -6.44
C GLY A 563 35.32 10.17 -5.04
N SER A 564 34.52 10.45 -4.00
CA SER A 564 34.99 10.57 -2.61
C SER A 564 34.72 9.32 -1.79
N SER A 565 35.72 8.83 -1.06
CA SER A 565 35.62 7.70 -0.11
C SER A 565 35.25 8.12 1.32
N ASP A 566 34.76 9.35 1.50
CA ASP A 566 34.41 9.91 2.81
C ASP A 566 33.10 9.37 3.40
N TYR A 567 32.44 8.42 2.73
CA TYR A 567 31.13 7.91 3.10
C TYR A 567 31.24 6.51 3.71
N ARG A 568 30.67 6.32 4.90
CA ARG A 568 30.55 5.02 5.55
C ARG A 568 29.20 4.38 5.26
N ARG A 569 29.19 3.04 5.22
CA ARG A 569 27.95 2.27 5.10
C ARG A 569 27.20 2.23 6.43
N HIS A 570 25.89 2.42 6.38
CA HIS A 570 24.98 2.33 7.51
C HIS A 570 23.74 1.52 7.11
N PRO A 571 23.25 0.57 7.93
CA PRO A 571 22.06 -0.20 7.60
C PRO A 571 20.83 0.68 7.38
N ILE A 572 20.07 0.40 6.33
CA ILE A 572 18.80 1.06 6.00
C ILE A 572 17.76 0.04 5.59
N LEU A 573 16.50 0.45 5.59
CA LEU A 573 15.40 -0.28 4.97
C LEU A 573 15.09 0.34 3.61
N VAL A 574 14.79 -0.50 2.64
CA VAL A 574 14.37 -0.11 1.29
C VAL A 574 13.00 -0.73 1.06
N LYS A 575 12.02 0.09 0.66
CA LYS A 575 10.66 -0.32 0.34
C LYS A 575 10.42 -0.09 -1.14
N ASP A 576 10.26 -1.14 -1.93
CA ASP A 576 9.80 -1.04 -3.33
C ASP A 576 8.29 -0.85 -3.32
N VAL A 577 7.85 0.38 -3.53
CA VAL A 577 6.43 0.73 -3.49
C VAL A 577 5.85 0.43 -4.88
N ALA A 578 4.91 -0.52 -4.95
CA ALA A 578 4.36 -1.07 -6.19
C ALA A 578 3.95 0.00 -7.20
N GLY A 579 4.12 -0.25 -8.51
CA GLY A 579 3.92 0.75 -9.57
C GLY A 579 2.59 1.52 -9.48
N LEU A 580 2.66 2.79 -9.10
CA LEU A 580 1.56 3.74 -9.12
C LEU A 580 1.04 3.89 -10.56
N VAL A 581 -0.28 4.00 -10.73
CA VAL A 581 -0.94 4.30 -12.00
C VAL A 581 -1.57 5.69 -11.88
N GLN A 582 -1.59 6.45 -12.97
CA GLN A 582 -2.22 7.77 -12.99
C GLN A 582 -3.68 7.73 -12.50
N GLY A 583 -4.05 8.60 -11.56
CA GLY A 583 -5.39 8.64 -10.97
C GLY A 583 -5.62 7.70 -9.77
N ALA A 584 -4.55 7.21 -9.16
CA ALA A 584 -4.58 6.54 -7.86
C ALA A 584 -5.21 7.37 -6.73
N TYR A 585 -5.06 8.71 -6.72
CA TYR A 585 -5.72 9.56 -5.71
C TYR A 585 -7.26 9.49 -5.80
N GLN A 586 -7.80 9.19 -6.98
CA GLN A 586 -9.22 8.96 -7.22
C GLN A 586 -9.68 7.53 -6.87
N GLY A 587 -8.80 6.72 -6.27
CA GLY A 587 -9.10 5.33 -5.93
C GLY A 587 -8.97 4.34 -7.10
N LYS A 588 -8.34 4.72 -8.22
CA LYS A 588 -7.99 3.75 -9.28
C LYS A 588 -6.89 2.79 -8.79
N GLY A 589 -7.00 1.51 -9.12
CA GLY A 589 -6.05 0.48 -8.70
C GLY A 589 -6.00 0.30 -7.18
N LYS A 590 -4.80 0.19 -6.61
CA LYS A 590 -4.55 0.11 -5.15
C LYS A 590 -4.42 1.47 -4.46
N GLY A 591 -4.82 2.56 -5.12
CA GLY A 591 -4.35 3.93 -4.87
C GLY A 591 -4.18 4.36 -3.41
N ASN A 592 -5.22 4.28 -2.58
CA ASN A 592 -5.11 4.69 -1.17
C ASN A 592 -4.17 3.81 -0.33
N GLN A 593 -4.07 2.51 -0.64
CA GLN A 593 -3.15 1.60 0.04
C GLN A 593 -1.69 1.91 -0.34
N PHE A 594 -1.44 2.22 -1.62
CA PHE A 594 -0.12 2.67 -2.10
C PHE A 594 0.29 4.02 -1.48
N LEU A 595 -0.62 4.99 -1.42
CA LEU A 595 -0.30 6.32 -0.89
C LEU A 595 -0.01 6.25 0.61
N ASN A 596 -0.66 5.34 1.33
CA ASN A 596 -0.32 5.02 2.71
C ASN A 596 1.07 4.35 2.82
N ASP A 597 1.46 3.51 1.85
CA ASP A 597 2.80 2.90 1.85
C ASP A 597 3.93 3.92 1.74
N LEU A 598 3.69 5.07 1.08
CA LEU A 598 4.64 6.19 1.04
C LEU A 598 4.86 6.83 2.42
N CYS A 599 3.88 6.76 3.32
CA CYS A 599 3.98 7.34 4.65
C CYS A 599 5.03 6.64 5.53
N ASP A 600 5.41 5.41 5.23
CA ASP A 600 6.48 4.72 5.96
C ASP A 600 7.87 5.22 5.55
N ALA A 601 7.99 5.78 4.34
CA ALA A 601 9.26 6.23 3.81
C ALA A 601 9.70 7.57 4.44
N CYS A 602 11.00 7.62 4.76
CA CYS A 602 11.67 8.82 5.25
C CYS A 602 12.08 9.75 4.10
N VAL A 603 12.37 9.15 2.95
CA VAL A 603 12.73 9.78 1.67
C VAL A 603 12.24 8.90 0.54
N LEU A 604 11.84 9.52 -0.57
CA LEU A 604 11.42 8.84 -1.77
C LEU A 604 12.51 8.93 -2.84
N VAL A 605 12.78 7.82 -3.52
CA VAL A 605 13.63 7.78 -4.72
C VAL A 605 12.71 7.52 -5.91
N HIS A 606 12.50 8.56 -6.71
CA HIS A 606 11.76 8.47 -7.96
C HIS A 606 12.68 7.99 -9.07
N VAL A 607 12.59 6.71 -9.41
CA VAL A 607 13.31 6.10 -10.52
C VAL A 607 12.59 6.47 -11.82
N VAL A 608 13.29 7.21 -12.68
CA VAL A 608 12.80 7.72 -13.95
C VAL A 608 13.67 7.18 -15.08
N ASP A 609 13.07 6.89 -16.23
CA ASP A 609 13.83 6.51 -17.43
C ASP A 609 14.51 7.74 -18.04
N GLY A 610 15.81 7.89 -17.79
CA GLY A 610 16.64 8.98 -18.31
C GLY A 610 17.02 8.82 -19.78
N ALA A 611 16.78 7.67 -20.39
CA ALA A 611 17.05 7.41 -21.81
C ALA A 611 15.83 7.64 -22.71
N GLY A 612 14.65 7.83 -22.12
CA GLY A 612 13.40 8.05 -22.84
C GLY A 612 13.00 6.87 -23.72
N VAL A 613 13.27 5.64 -23.26
CA VAL A 613 12.96 4.39 -23.99
C VAL A 613 11.68 3.72 -23.49
N THR A 614 10.96 4.35 -22.57
CA THR A 614 9.71 3.83 -21.99
C THR A 614 8.62 4.89 -22.10
N ASP A 615 7.42 4.49 -22.52
CA ASP A 615 6.22 5.34 -22.56
C ASP A 615 5.58 5.53 -21.17
N ALA A 616 4.38 6.14 -21.12
CA ALA A 616 3.65 6.39 -19.88
C ALA A 616 3.05 5.11 -19.25
N GLY A 617 2.77 4.10 -20.07
CA GLY A 617 2.26 2.79 -19.63
C GLY A 617 3.35 1.86 -19.08
N GLY A 618 4.62 2.19 -19.31
CA GLY A 618 5.75 1.34 -18.95
C GLY A 618 6.20 0.40 -20.07
N SER A 619 5.71 0.59 -21.30
CA SER A 619 6.09 -0.20 -22.48
C SER A 619 7.29 0.43 -23.17
N SER A 620 8.10 -0.41 -23.83
CA SER A 620 9.25 0.04 -24.62
C SER A 620 8.79 0.89 -25.81
N CYS A 621 9.43 2.03 -26.01
CA CYS A 621 9.21 2.91 -27.14
C CYS A 621 10.53 3.26 -27.84
N THR A 622 10.45 3.92 -28.99
CA THR A 622 11.64 4.42 -29.69
C THR A 622 12.43 5.34 -28.76
N PRO A 623 13.76 5.16 -28.64
CA PRO A 623 14.58 5.99 -27.77
C PRO A 623 14.43 7.49 -28.05
N GLY A 624 14.16 8.27 -26.99
CA GLY A 624 13.92 9.71 -27.06
C GLY A 624 12.47 10.13 -27.30
N GLN A 625 11.55 9.19 -27.57
CA GLN A 625 10.10 9.45 -27.66
C GLN A 625 9.32 9.11 -26.37
N GLY A 626 10.02 8.64 -25.33
CA GLY A 626 9.40 8.28 -24.05
C GLY A 626 8.90 9.48 -23.25
N SER A 627 7.99 9.22 -22.32
CA SER A 627 7.28 10.22 -21.51
C SER A 627 8.07 10.72 -20.28
N THR A 628 9.39 10.83 -20.39
CA THR A 628 10.29 11.12 -19.25
C THR A 628 9.94 12.43 -18.54
N LEU A 629 9.57 13.48 -19.29
CA LEU A 629 9.21 14.78 -18.71
C LEU A 629 7.89 14.71 -17.91
N ASP A 630 6.91 13.98 -18.44
CA ASP A 630 5.60 13.83 -17.81
C ASP A 630 5.70 12.99 -16.52
N ASP A 631 6.58 11.97 -16.51
CA ASP A 631 6.84 11.09 -15.36
C ASP A 631 7.27 11.90 -14.11
N ILE A 632 8.23 12.82 -14.27
CA ILE A 632 8.80 13.63 -13.18
C ILE A 632 7.73 14.48 -12.48
N THR A 633 6.81 15.06 -13.24
CA THR A 633 5.78 15.97 -12.70
C THR A 633 4.57 15.22 -12.13
N TRP A 634 4.26 14.05 -12.70
CA TRP A 634 3.04 13.32 -12.37
C TRP A 634 2.99 12.83 -10.92
N ILE A 635 4.08 12.27 -10.37
CA ILE A 635 4.08 11.74 -8.99
C ILE A 635 3.76 12.82 -7.95
N ARG A 636 4.38 13.99 -8.06
CA ARG A 636 4.12 15.08 -7.11
C ARG A 636 2.69 15.56 -7.20
N LYS A 637 2.18 15.71 -8.42
CA LYS A 637 0.77 16.06 -8.68
C LYS A 637 -0.17 15.04 -8.03
N GLU A 638 0.14 13.74 -8.12
CA GLU A 638 -0.67 12.68 -7.54
C GLU A 638 -0.73 12.76 -6.01
N VAL A 639 0.42 12.89 -5.34
CA VAL A 639 0.50 13.02 -3.87
C VAL A 639 -0.16 14.33 -3.41
N HIS A 640 0.02 15.41 -4.18
CA HIS A 640 -0.63 16.70 -3.93
C HIS A 640 -2.14 16.56 -3.96
N ASN A 641 -2.69 15.96 -5.01
CA ASN A 641 -4.13 15.81 -5.15
C ASN A 641 -4.75 15.00 -4.02
N TRP A 642 -4.09 13.91 -3.62
CA TRP A 642 -4.54 13.08 -2.51
C TRP A 642 -4.67 13.85 -1.19
N ILE A 643 -3.63 14.60 -0.82
CA ILE A 643 -3.63 15.35 0.45
C ILE A 643 -4.61 16.51 0.38
N TYR A 644 -4.63 17.23 -0.75
CA TYR A 644 -5.54 18.34 -0.98
C TYR A 644 -7.01 17.90 -0.90
N ASP A 645 -7.40 16.81 -1.57
CA ASP A 645 -8.79 16.32 -1.56
C ASP A 645 -9.22 15.87 -0.16
N ASN A 646 -8.32 15.22 0.58
CA ASN A 646 -8.59 14.82 1.98
C ASN A 646 -8.80 16.02 2.91
N LEU A 647 -8.07 17.12 2.71
CA LEU A 647 -8.25 18.36 3.46
C LEU A 647 -9.53 19.09 3.03
N ARG A 648 -9.74 19.21 1.72
CA ARG A 648 -10.91 19.88 1.12
C ARG A 648 -12.22 19.22 1.55
N ALA A 649 -12.28 17.88 1.55
CA ALA A 649 -13.45 17.13 2.00
C ALA A 649 -13.86 17.41 3.46
N LYS A 650 -12.92 17.90 4.29
CA LYS A 650 -13.16 18.24 5.71
C LYS A 650 -12.96 19.73 6.00
N TRP A 651 -12.93 20.58 4.98
CA TRP A 651 -12.60 21.99 5.12
C TRP A 651 -13.56 22.75 6.03
N GLU A 652 -14.87 22.53 5.88
CA GLU A 652 -15.91 23.11 6.75
C GLU A 652 -15.69 22.78 8.24
N VAL A 653 -15.24 21.55 8.53
CA VAL A 653 -14.94 21.11 9.90
C VAL A 653 -13.68 21.80 10.42
N ILE A 654 -12.69 22.03 9.55
CA ILE A 654 -11.46 22.75 9.88
C ILE A 654 -11.76 24.23 10.15
N LEU A 655 -12.62 24.87 9.36
CA LEU A 655 -13.03 26.27 9.56
C LEU A 655 -13.73 26.46 10.91
N ARG A 656 -14.62 25.54 11.29
CA ARG A 656 -15.31 25.55 12.59
C ARG A 656 -14.37 25.26 13.76
N THR A 657 -13.34 24.43 13.55
CA THR A 657 -12.37 24.08 14.59
C THR A 657 -10.94 24.09 14.02
N PRO A 658 -10.30 25.27 13.91
CA PRO A 658 -8.97 25.43 13.30
C PRO A 658 -7.87 24.53 13.86
N LYS A 659 -7.95 24.17 15.14
CA LYS A 659 -7.02 23.24 15.79
C LYS A 659 -7.02 21.84 15.15
N LYS A 660 -8.10 21.43 14.49
CA LYS A 660 -8.21 20.12 13.79
C LYS A 660 -7.32 20.04 12.56
N LEU A 661 -6.90 21.17 11.96
CA LEU A 661 -6.00 21.17 10.80
C LEU A 661 -4.75 20.34 11.06
N ARG A 662 -4.13 20.48 12.24
CA ARG A 662 -2.94 19.72 12.64
C ARG A 662 -3.20 18.22 12.72
N ALA A 663 -4.37 17.84 13.23
CA ALA A 663 -4.75 16.44 13.36
C ALA A 663 -4.95 15.77 11.99
N MET A 664 -5.34 16.52 10.96
CA MET A 664 -5.52 16.00 9.60
C MET A 664 -4.25 15.39 9.00
N PHE A 665 -3.08 15.86 9.42
CA PHE A 665 -1.81 15.37 8.88
C PHE A 665 -1.24 14.16 9.63
N THR A 666 -1.87 13.74 10.74
CA THR A 666 -1.42 12.57 11.52
C THR A 666 -1.50 11.27 10.72
N GLY A 667 -2.48 11.15 9.82
CA GLY A 667 -2.60 10.02 8.88
C GLY A 667 -1.43 9.90 7.89
N TYR A 668 -0.62 10.96 7.74
CA TYR A 668 0.59 10.95 6.92
C TYR A 668 1.87 10.80 7.77
N HIS A 669 1.73 10.36 9.02
CA HIS A 669 2.82 10.27 10.01
C HIS A 669 3.50 11.62 10.28
N ALA A 670 2.77 12.72 10.13
CA ALA A 670 3.21 14.05 10.50
C ALA A 670 2.57 14.46 11.83
N SER A 671 3.40 14.93 12.75
CA SER A 671 2.95 15.39 14.06
C SER A 671 2.40 16.81 14.01
N PRO A 672 1.60 17.21 15.02
CA PRO A 672 1.10 18.57 15.12
C PRO A 672 2.19 19.65 15.06
N SER A 673 3.34 19.44 15.73
CA SER A 673 4.42 20.43 15.70
C SER A 673 5.22 20.44 14.40
N PHE A 674 5.23 19.35 13.62
CA PHE A 674 5.72 19.40 12.24
C PHE A 674 4.84 20.30 11.38
N VAL A 675 3.51 20.22 11.56
CA VAL A 675 2.55 21.11 10.87
C VAL A 675 2.70 22.56 11.33
N ASP A 676 2.98 22.81 12.61
CA ASP A 676 3.25 24.16 13.10
C ASP A 676 4.46 24.82 12.41
N ASP A 677 5.54 24.07 12.18
CA ASP A 677 6.70 24.59 11.45
C ASP A 677 6.35 24.96 10.00
N ILE A 678 5.50 24.16 9.35
CA ILE A 678 4.99 24.45 8.00
C ILE A 678 4.15 25.71 8.00
N LEU A 679 3.21 25.82 8.95
CA LEU A 679 2.38 27.02 9.13
C LEU A 679 3.26 28.26 9.31
N GLN A 680 4.32 28.17 10.11
CA GLN A 680 5.26 29.27 10.30
C GLN A 680 6.01 29.65 9.03
N ARG A 681 6.33 28.69 8.15
CA ARG A 681 6.98 28.95 6.84
C ARG A 681 6.08 29.66 5.85
N ILE A 682 4.78 29.39 5.89
CA ILE A 682 3.78 30.11 5.09
C ILE A 682 3.28 31.40 5.76
N GLY A 683 3.87 31.78 6.90
CA GLY A 683 3.62 33.06 7.58
C GLY A 683 2.65 33.02 8.76
N ILE A 684 2.13 31.85 9.14
CA ILE A 684 1.23 31.67 10.28
C ILE A 684 2.02 31.31 11.53
N THR A 685 2.13 32.24 12.47
CA THR A 685 3.01 32.10 13.64
C THR A 685 2.31 31.67 14.93
N ASN A 686 0.98 31.82 15.02
CA ASN A 686 0.21 31.50 16.21
C ASN A 686 -1.24 31.10 15.89
N ASP A 687 -1.92 30.51 16.87
CA ASP A 687 -3.29 30.01 16.73
C ASP A 687 -4.31 31.11 16.40
N THR A 688 -4.13 32.32 16.93
CA THR A 688 -5.02 33.46 16.64
C THR A 688 -4.95 33.85 15.16
N MET A 689 -3.73 33.93 14.62
CA MET A 689 -3.49 34.21 13.21
C MET A 689 -4.05 33.11 12.31
N LEU A 690 -3.87 31.84 12.71
CA LEU A 690 -4.45 30.69 12.02
C LEU A 690 -5.98 30.79 11.95
N GLN A 691 -6.65 31.13 13.06
CA GLN A 691 -8.11 31.27 13.11
C GLN A 691 -8.64 32.40 12.21
N VAL A 692 -7.92 33.51 12.12
CA VAL A 692 -8.30 34.66 11.29
C VAL A 692 -8.07 34.36 9.82
N GLN A 693 -6.88 33.85 9.47
CA GLN A 693 -6.51 33.64 8.07
C GLN A 693 -7.21 32.44 7.43
N LEU A 694 -7.48 31.35 8.17
CA LEU A 694 -8.19 30.21 7.60
C LEU A 694 -9.56 30.57 6.99
N LYS A 695 -10.24 31.57 7.56
CA LYS A 695 -11.54 32.06 7.05
C LYS A 695 -11.41 32.81 5.72
N THR A 696 -10.22 33.30 5.40
CA THR A 696 -9.93 34.06 4.17
C THR A 696 -9.14 33.23 3.16
N TRP A 697 -8.81 31.98 3.47
CA TRP A 697 -8.11 31.11 2.53
C TRP A 697 -9.04 30.70 1.38
N GLY A 698 -8.50 30.68 0.18
CA GLY A 698 -9.07 30.06 -1.01
C GLY A 698 -8.36 28.75 -1.38
N PRO A 699 -8.69 28.16 -2.54
CA PRO A 699 -8.02 26.98 -3.09
C PRO A 699 -6.49 27.14 -3.14
N ARG A 700 -6.01 28.32 -3.57
CA ARG A 700 -4.59 28.63 -3.74
C ARG A 700 -3.80 28.51 -2.44
N GLU A 701 -4.28 29.07 -1.33
CA GLU A 701 -3.60 29.00 -0.03
C GLU A 701 -3.53 27.56 0.49
N LEU A 702 -4.59 26.78 0.27
CA LEU A 702 -4.60 25.36 0.62
C LEU A 702 -3.60 24.56 -0.25
N HIS A 703 -3.52 24.84 -1.55
CA HIS A 703 -2.50 24.27 -2.44
C HIS A 703 -1.07 24.62 -1.98
N LEU A 704 -0.82 25.86 -1.55
CA LEU A 704 0.48 26.26 -1.00
C LEU A 704 0.84 25.50 0.27
N LEU A 705 -0.11 25.34 1.20
CA LEU A 705 0.09 24.53 2.40
C LEU A 705 0.47 23.09 2.04
N VAL A 706 -0.22 22.48 1.08
CA VAL A 706 0.03 21.10 0.63
C VAL A 706 1.38 20.99 -0.09
N ALA A 707 1.74 21.93 -0.97
CA ALA A 707 3.03 21.93 -1.66
C ALA A 707 4.21 22.01 -0.68
N VAL A 708 4.16 22.93 0.30
CA VAL A 708 5.18 23.05 1.34
C VAL A 708 5.23 21.79 2.21
N PHE A 709 4.06 21.23 2.56
CA PHE A 709 3.98 19.97 3.31
C PHE A 709 4.68 18.83 2.56
N ILE A 710 4.41 18.64 1.26
CA ILE A 710 4.99 17.55 0.47
C ILE A 710 6.50 17.69 0.37
N ARG A 711 7.04 18.87 0.06
CA ARG A 711 8.49 19.07 -0.06
C ARG A 711 9.25 18.76 1.24
N LEU A 712 8.63 18.96 2.39
CA LEU A 712 9.24 18.69 3.71
C LEU A 712 8.96 17.27 4.22
N ARG A 713 7.78 16.72 3.93
CA ARG A 713 7.35 15.41 4.41
C ARG A 713 7.84 14.27 3.52
N PHE A 714 7.79 14.47 2.22
CA PHE A 714 8.14 13.51 1.19
C PHE A 714 9.29 14.08 0.34
N PRO A 715 10.51 14.22 0.88
CA PRO A 715 11.64 14.62 0.06
C PRO A 715 11.86 13.58 -1.03
N ILE A 716 11.93 14.03 -2.28
CA ILE A 716 12.11 13.17 -3.46
C ILE A 716 13.49 13.39 -4.07
N VAL A 717 14.25 12.32 -4.27
CA VAL A 717 15.41 12.27 -5.17
C VAL A 717 14.95 11.72 -6.50
N VAL A 718 15.19 12.45 -7.59
CA VAL A 718 14.89 11.94 -8.93
C VAL A 718 16.12 11.24 -9.48
N ALA A 719 16.03 9.91 -9.60
CA ALA A 719 17.09 9.05 -10.10
C ALA A 719 16.86 8.76 -11.58
N LEU A 720 17.63 9.42 -12.45
CA LEU A 720 17.59 9.23 -13.90
C LEU A 720 18.34 7.95 -14.24
N ASN A 721 17.60 6.86 -14.44
CA ASN A 721 18.14 5.53 -14.74
C ASN A 721 18.38 5.32 -16.24
N LYS A 722 19.07 4.23 -16.59
CA LYS A 722 19.38 3.82 -17.98
C LYS A 722 20.32 4.77 -18.74
N VAL A 723 21.15 5.52 -18.00
CA VAL A 723 22.12 6.45 -18.61
C VAL A 723 23.29 5.76 -19.33
N ASP A 724 23.36 4.43 -19.23
CA ASP A 724 24.20 3.58 -20.08
C ASP A 724 23.77 3.58 -21.55
N LEU A 725 22.57 4.05 -21.87
CA LEU A 725 22.07 4.14 -23.24
C LEU A 725 22.48 5.46 -23.92
N PRO A 726 22.83 5.45 -25.22
CA PRO A 726 23.29 6.65 -25.93
C PRO A 726 22.31 7.83 -25.94
N THR A 727 21.00 7.55 -25.95
CA THR A 727 19.94 8.58 -26.03
C THR A 727 19.75 9.36 -24.74
N ALA A 728 20.31 8.88 -23.62
CA ALA A 728 20.18 9.56 -22.34
C ALA A 728 20.86 10.93 -22.32
N LYS A 729 21.96 11.11 -23.08
CA LYS A 729 22.75 12.35 -23.01
C LYS A 729 21.93 13.61 -23.30
N GLY A 730 21.31 13.67 -24.48
CA GLY A 730 20.54 14.85 -24.89
C GLY A 730 19.32 15.09 -24.01
N LEU A 731 18.67 14.01 -23.53
CA LEU A 731 17.48 14.11 -22.69
C LEU A 731 17.81 14.62 -21.28
N VAL A 732 18.88 14.12 -20.67
CA VAL A 732 19.33 14.58 -19.35
C VAL A 732 19.70 16.07 -19.37
N GLU A 733 20.39 16.53 -20.43
CA GLU A 733 20.72 17.95 -20.60
C GLU A 733 19.46 18.83 -20.73
N GLU A 734 18.44 18.35 -21.44
CA GLU A 734 17.14 19.03 -21.55
C GLU A 734 16.40 19.08 -20.19
N LEU A 735 16.42 17.98 -19.43
CA LEU A 735 15.79 17.92 -18.11
C LEU A 735 16.40 18.91 -17.11
N HIS A 736 17.73 19.00 -17.07
CA HIS A 736 18.42 19.98 -16.21
C HIS A 736 18.12 21.42 -16.63
N ARG A 737 17.94 21.68 -17.94
CA ARG A 737 17.58 23.00 -18.44
C ARG A 737 16.13 23.37 -18.06
N ARG A 738 15.20 22.44 -18.24
CA ARG A 738 13.76 22.64 -17.98
C ARG A 738 13.42 22.69 -16.50
N TYR A 739 14.12 21.91 -15.68
CA TYR A 739 13.91 21.82 -14.23
C TYR A 739 15.17 22.21 -13.47
N SER A 740 15.68 23.42 -13.70
CA SER A 740 16.93 23.92 -13.12
C SER A 740 16.97 23.95 -11.58
N GLY A 741 15.81 23.94 -10.93
CA GLY A 741 15.67 23.89 -9.46
C GLY A 741 15.50 22.48 -8.88
N GLU A 742 15.46 21.43 -9.70
CA GLU A 742 15.39 20.04 -9.22
C GLU A 742 16.77 19.37 -9.34
N ASN A 743 17.15 18.63 -8.29
CA ASN A 743 18.41 17.90 -8.30
C ASN A 743 18.19 16.49 -8.84
N PHE A 744 18.74 16.22 -10.03
CA PHE A 744 18.71 14.92 -10.67
C PHE A 744 20.01 14.16 -10.41
N VAL A 745 19.90 12.86 -10.14
CA VAL A 745 21.06 11.99 -10.00
C VAL A 745 21.00 10.92 -11.09
N CYS A 746 22.01 10.90 -11.95
CA CYS A 746 22.12 9.93 -13.02
C CYS A 746 22.60 8.58 -12.47
N MET A 747 22.03 7.48 -12.96
CA MET A 747 22.45 6.12 -12.59
C MET A 747 22.24 5.11 -13.71
N SER A 748 22.99 4.01 -13.65
CA SER A 748 22.68 2.78 -14.36
C SER A 748 22.54 1.64 -13.36
N ALA A 749 21.29 1.35 -12.97
CA ALA A 749 20.99 0.23 -12.09
C ALA A 749 21.37 -1.12 -12.72
N LYS A 750 21.27 -1.23 -14.05
CA LYS A 750 21.62 -2.45 -14.80
C LYS A 750 23.11 -2.77 -14.68
N ILE A 751 23.99 -1.80 -14.95
CA ILE A 751 25.44 -1.99 -14.87
C ILE A 751 25.87 -2.35 -13.44
N GLU A 752 25.33 -1.66 -12.43
CA GLU A 752 25.60 -2.00 -11.02
C GLU A 752 25.18 -3.43 -10.68
N TRP A 753 23.97 -3.84 -11.08
CA TRP A 753 23.48 -5.19 -10.82
C TRP A 753 24.28 -6.28 -11.55
N ASP A 754 24.63 -6.05 -12.82
CA ASP A 754 25.45 -6.99 -13.60
C ASP A 754 26.85 -7.14 -12.97
N LEU A 755 27.47 -6.06 -12.50
CA LEU A 755 28.75 -6.11 -11.76
C LEU A 755 28.64 -6.93 -10.46
N LEU A 756 27.61 -6.71 -9.66
CA LEU A 756 27.38 -7.44 -8.41
C LEU A 756 27.13 -8.93 -8.66
N THR A 757 26.39 -9.25 -9.73
CA THR A 757 26.13 -10.63 -10.17
C THR A 757 27.41 -11.33 -10.61
N LEU A 758 28.23 -10.68 -11.45
CA LEU A 758 29.51 -11.24 -11.91
C LEU A 758 30.52 -11.36 -10.76
N ARG A 759 30.49 -10.44 -9.79
CA ARG A 759 31.29 -10.53 -8.56
C ARG A 759 30.93 -11.76 -7.74
N LYS A 760 29.63 -12.07 -7.60
CA LYS A 760 29.15 -13.30 -6.91
C LYS A 760 29.67 -14.56 -7.61
N LYS A 761 29.79 -14.53 -8.94
CA LYS A 761 30.39 -15.61 -9.75
C LYS A 761 31.93 -15.62 -9.73
N GLY A 762 32.59 -14.67 -9.07
CA GLY A 762 34.05 -14.54 -9.04
C GLY A 762 34.69 -14.08 -10.36
N LEU A 763 33.88 -13.62 -11.33
CA LEU A 763 34.36 -13.20 -12.65
C LEU A 763 34.92 -11.77 -12.65
N VAL A 764 34.50 -10.95 -11.69
CA VAL A 764 35.02 -9.58 -11.49
C VAL A 764 35.27 -9.32 -10.01
N GLU A 765 36.23 -8.44 -9.73
CA GLU A 765 36.40 -7.81 -8.44
C GLU A 765 35.91 -6.37 -8.53
N TYR A 766 34.84 -6.08 -7.79
CA TYR A 766 34.16 -4.79 -7.81
C TYR A 766 33.63 -4.43 -6.43
N VAL A 767 33.85 -3.17 -6.04
CA VAL A 767 33.26 -2.58 -4.84
C VAL A 767 32.18 -1.61 -5.29
N SER A 768 30.96 -1.81 -4.81
CA SER A 768 29.82 -0.95 -5.16
C SER A 768 30.12 0.54 -4.92
N GLY A 769 29.97 1.35 -5.97
CA GLY A 769 30.31 2.77 -6.02
C GLY A 769 31.72 3.08 -6.54
N ALA A 770 32.53 2.08 -6.86
CA ALA A 770 33.85 2.30 -7.45
C ALA A 770 33.76 2.87 -8.87
N SER A 771 34.79 3.64 -9.25
CA SER A 771 34.94 4.20 -10.60
C SER A 771 35.51 3.24 -11.62
N ASP A 772 35.87 2.02 -11.20
CA ASP A 772 36.40 0.97 -12.07
C ASP A 772 36.18 -0.42 -11.44
N PHE A 773 36.47 -1.47 -12.20
CA PHE A 773 36.42 -2.87 -11.77
C PHE A 773 37.61 -3.65 -12.32
N VAL A 774 37.98 -4.75 -11.64
CA VAL A 774 39.04 -5.66 -12.12
C VAL A 774 38.40 -6.89 -12.74
N ASP A 775 38.72 -7.15 -13.99
CA ASP A 775 38.26 -8.30 -14.74
C ASP A 775 39.11 -9.55 -14.40
N ARG A 776 38.47 -10.62 -13.92
CA ARG A 776 39.11 -11.91 -13.60
C ARG A 776 38.68 -13.03 -14.54
N SER A 777 37.97 -12.72 -15.62
CA SER A 777 37.41 -13.71 -16.56
C SER A 777 38.48 -14.47 -17.36
N ALA A 778 39.67 -13.89 -17.55
CA ALA A 778 40.75 -14.48 -18.35
C ALA A 778 41.31 -15.82 -17.82
N GLY A 779 40.99 -16.21 -16.58
CA GLY A 779 41.44 -17.46 -15.96
C GLY A 779 40.35 -18.51 -15.73
N VAL A 780 39.10 -18.27 -16.15
CA VAL A 780 37.95 -19.14 -15.84
C VAL A 780 37.44 -19.82 -17.10
N SER A 781 37.61 -21.15 -17.20
CA SER A 781 37.04 -21.95 -18.30
C SER A 781 35.54 -22.19 -18.09
N GLY A 782 34.69 -21.84 -19.07
CA GLY A 782 33.24 -22.14 -19.04
C GLY A 782 32.30 -20.94 -18.85
N MET A 783 32.71 -19.71 -19.22
CA MET A 783 31.84 -18.53 -19.13
C MET A 783 30.63 -18.61 -20.08
N SER A 784 29.43 -18.30 -19.56
CA SER A 784 28.20 -18.25 -20.35
C SER A 784 28.24 -17.13 -21.40
N LYS A 785 27.51 -17.29 -22.51
CA LYS A 785 27.38 -16.24 -23.54
C LYS A 785 26.77 -14.96 -22.98
N GLU A 786 25.82 -15.08 -22.05
CA GLU A 786 25.17 -13.94 -21.39
C GLU A 786 26.15 -13.15 -20.50
N ASP A 787 26.97 -13.83 -19.70
CA ASP A 787 27.96 -13.17 -18.84
C ASP A 787 29.04 -12.46 -19.68
N ALA A 788 29.38 -13.02 -20.85
CA ALA A 788 30.30 -12.38 -21.80
C ALA A 788 29.73 -11.05 -22.34
N GLU A 789 28.44 -11.02 -22.69
CA GLU A 789 27.78 -9.81 -23.18
C GLU A 789 27.61 -8.77 -22.06
N ARG A 790 27.31 -9.20 -20.83
CA ARG A 790 27.32 -8.32 -19.64
C ARG A 790 28.68 -7.64 -19.48
N LEU A 791 29.77 -8.42 -19.47
CA LEU A 791 31.13 -7.88 -19.34
C LEU A 791 31.47 -6.87 -20.45
N LYS A 792 31.08 -7.17 -21.70
CA LYS A 792 31.29 -6.27 -22.84
C LYS A 792 30.55 -4.94 -22.64
N SER A 793 29.29 -4.98 -22.21
CA SER A 793 28.50 -3.78 -21.90
C SER A 793 29.13 -2.96 -20.76
N ILE A 794 29.58 -3.62 -19.68
CA ILE A 794 30.26 -2.97 -18.55
C ILE A 794 31.56 -2.30 -18.99
N ARG A 795 32.39 -2.98 -19.80
CA ARG A 795 33.64 -2.39 -20.33
C ARG A 795 33.35 -1.15 -21.17
N ALA A 796 32.37 -1.22 -22.06
CA ALA A 796 31.97 -0.08 -22.88
C ALA A 796 31.50 1.11 -22.02
N PHE A 797 30.72 0.85 -20.96
CA PHE A 797 30.26 1.87 -20.04
C PHE A 797 31.42 2.60 -19.33
N PHE A 798 32.35 1.89 -18.68
CA PHE A 798 33.48 2.53 -17.99
C PHE A 798 34.48 3.18 -18.95
N GLN A 799 34.66 2.65 -20.16
CA GLN A 799 35.47 3.32 -21.19
C GLN A 799 34.86 4.66 -21.60
N ALA A 800 33.53 4.73 -21.73
CA ALA A 800 32.81 5.97 -22.05
C ALA A 800 32.81 7.00 -20.90
N LEU A 801 33.01 6.57 -19.65
CA LEU A 801 33.25 7.47 -18.52
C LEU A 801 34.66 8.06 -18.56
N LYS A 802 35.68 7.22 -18.75
CA LYS A 802 37.10 7.64 -18.80
C LYS A 802 37.42 8.56 -19.97
N SER A 803 36.80 8.35 -21.14
CA SER A 803 37.01 9.22 -22.30
C SER A 803 36.47 10.64 -22.11
N LYS A 804 35.57 10.87 -21.15
CA LYS A 804 35.04 12.20 -20.81
C LYS A 804 35.96 12.98 -19.86
N GLU A 805 36.63 12.31 -18.91
CA GLU A 805 37.57 12.95 -18.00
C GLU A 805 38.78 13.55 -18.75
N CYS A 806 39.27 12.89 -19.81
CA CYS A 806 40.43 13.36 -20.58
C CYS A 806 40.19 14.63 -21.42
N HIS A 807 38.95 15.01 -21.72
CA HIS A 807 38.66 16.21 -22.53
C HIS A 807 38.42 17.48 -21.69
N GLU A 808 38.22 17.34 -20.38
CA GLU A 808 38.03 18.49 -19.47
C GLU A 808 39.36 19.08 -18.97
N GLU A 809 40.45 18.30 -18.94
CA GLU A 809 41.78 18.79 -18.51
C GLU A 809 42.51 19.64 -19.58
N GLU A 810 42.16 19.53 -20.87
CA GLU A 810 42.84 20.26 -21.96
C GLU A 810 42.21 21.62 -22.33
N ASN A 811 41.01 21.95 -21.84
CA ASN A 811 40.26 23.17 -22.23
C ASN A 811 40.11 24.21 -21.10
N ILE A 812 41.16 24.44 -20.32
CA ILE A 812 41.24 25.61 -19.43
C ILE A 812 42.01 26.73 -20.15
N SER A 813 41.42 27.29 -21.21
CA SER A 813 41.80 28.62 -21.72
C SER A 813 40.67 29.25 -22.53
N GLU A 814 40.19 30.40 -22.04
CA GLU A 814 39.43 31.46 -22.73
C GLU A 814 37.93 31.26 -23.04
N SER A 815 37.13 31.89 -22.16
CA SER A 815 35.92 32.72 -22.40
C SER A 815 34.91 32.35 -23.50
N GLY A 816 33.64 32.16 -23.08
CA GLY A 816 32.47 32.38 -23.92
C GLY A 816 31.28 31.49 -23.52
N SER A 817 30.17 32.12 -23.12
CA SER A 817 28.93 31.50 -22.67
C SER A 817 28.39 30.42 -23.62
N ASN A 818 28.52 29.16 -23.21
CA ASN A 818 27.63 28.04 -23.57
C ASN A 818 27.90 26.90 -22.58
N THR A 819 27.25 26.97 -21.41
CA THR A 819 27.38 25.99 -20.34
C THR A 819 26.69 24.69 -20.75
N THR A 820 27.39 23.86 -21.52
CA THR A 820 27.03 22.45 -21.70
C THR A 820 27.35 21.75 -20.39
N VAL A 821 26.32 21.35 -19.63
CA VAL A 821 26.49 20.62 -18.36
C VAL A 821 26.94 19.19 -18.71
N PRO A 822 28.17 18.78 -18.37
CA PRO A 822 28.62 17.43 -18.68
C PRO A 822 27.85 16.44 -17.80
N LEU A 823 27.48 15.28 -18.37
CA LEU A 823 27.19 14.07 -17.59
C LEU A 823 28.50 13.59 -16.92
N SER A 824 28.94 14.31 -15.90
CA SER A 824 30.10 13.98 -15.07
C SER A 824 29.69 12.89 -14.08
N MET A 825 29.69 11.66 -14.55
CA MET A 825 29.54 10.47 -13.71
C MET A 825 30.91 9.84 -13.50
N SER A 826 31.27 9.63 -12.25
CA SER A 826 32.51 8.93 -11.87
C SER A 826 32.27 7.46 -11.49
N SER A 827 31.02 7.00 -11.46
CA SER A 827 30.63 5.63 -11.08
C SER A 827 29.35 5.23 -11.81
N THR A 828 28.74 4.09 -11.43
CA THR A 828 27.40 3.68 -11.89
C THR A 828 26.29 4.61 -11.42
N GLY A 829 26.52 5.48 -10.43
CA GLY A 829 25.56 6.45 -9.89
C GLY A 829 24.57 5.88 -8.86
N VAL A 830 24.48 4.55 -8.70
CA VAL A 830 23.56 3.93 -7.73
C VAL A 830 23.86 4.36 -6.29
N GLN A 831 25.14 4.36 -5.90
CA GLN A 831 25.56 4.81 -4.58
C GLN A 831 25.36 6.32 -4.39
N ASP A 832 25.47 7.10 -5.47
CA ASP A 832 25.23 8.55 -5.44
C ASP A 832 23.76 8.87 -5.16
N VAL A 833 22.82 8.11 -5.75
CA VAL A 833 21.38 8.22 -5.47
C VAL A 833 21.08 7.93 -4.00
N ILE A 834 21.65 6.85 -3.45
CA ILE A 834 21.47 6.47 -2.04
C ILE A 834 22.03 7.56 -1.13
N ALA A 835 23.22 8.08 -1.43
CA ALA A 835 23.83 9.15 -0.66
C ALA A 835 22.96 10.41 -0.65
N ASP A 836 22.44 10.84 -1.81
CA ASP A 836 21.56 12.02 -1.91
C ASP A 836 20.24 11.81 -1.14
N ALA A 837 19.70 10.59 -1.17
CA ALA A 837 18.49 10.24 -0.43
C ALA A 837 18.70 10.31 1.09
N ILE A 838 19.83 9.79 1.58
CA ILE A 838 20.17 9.81 3.00
C ILE A 838 20.60 11.22 3.45
N GLU A 839 21.23 12.03 2.60
CA GLU A 839 21.56 13.42 2.93
C GLU A 839 20.29 14.29 3.10
N ARG A 840 19.20 13.98 2.39
CA ARG A 840 17.88 14.60 2.59
C ARG A 840 17.16 14.12 3.86
N CYS A 841 17.63 13.03 4.45
CA CYS A 841 17.18 12.55 5.74
C CYS A 841 17.93 13.26 6.87
N THR A 842 17.27 14.25 7.47
CA THR A 842 17.69 14.89 8.72
C THR A 842 17.76 13.87 9.86
N SER A 843 18.94 13.78 10.48
CA SER A 843 19.24 12.83 11.54
C SER A 843 20.34 13.36 12.45
N VAL A 844 20.22 13.05 13.74
CA VAL A 844 21.30 13.21 14.71
C VAL A 844 22.21 11.99 14.58
N ARG A 845 23.49 12.22 14.28
CA ARG A 845 24.47 11.16 14.04
C ARG A 845 25.41 11.07 15.22
N VAL A 846 25.31 9.98 15.99
CA VAL A 846 26.10 9.80 17.21
C VAL A 846 27.18 8.75 17.00
N TYR A 847 28.41 9.13 17.34
CA TYR A 847 29.61 8.30 17.30
C TYR A 847 30.12 8.11 18.72
N PRO A 848 29.82 6.96 19.36
CA PRO A 848 30.32 6.66 20.69
C PRO A 848 31.85 6.55 20.73
N VAL A 849 32.48 7.23 21.68
CA VAL A 849 33.93 7.18 21.92
C VAL A 849 34.23 6.91 23.40
N SER A 850 35.34 6.22 23.69
CA SER A 850 35.74 5.90 25.06
C SER A 850 36.39 7.08 25.78
N ALA A 851 37.11 7.93 25.04
CA ALA A 851 37.76 9.13 25.57
C ALA A 851 37.98 10.19 24.48
N PHE A 852 37.98 11.47 24.91
CA PHE A 852 38.45 12.61 24.11
C PHE A 852 39.95 12.82 24.35
N GLN A 853 40.76 11.88 23.87
CA GLN A 853 42.23 11.97 23.87
C GLN A 853 42.72 12.51 22.51
N PRO A 854 43.99 12.97 22.39
CA PRO A 854 44.55 13.45 21.11
C PRO A 854 44.39 12.47 19.96
N VAL A 855 44.35 11.17 20.26
CA VAL A 855 43.96 10.12 19.32
C VAL A 855 42.72 9.41 19.85
N ILE A 856 41.63 9.48 19.09
CA ILE A 856 40.39 8.72 19.33
C ILE A 856 40.62 7.28 18.85
N PRO A 857 40.40 6.26 19.69
CA PRO A 857 40.79 4.88 19.38
C PRO A 857 39.89 4.20 18.34
N SER A 858 38.61 4.56 18.27
CA SER A 858 37.64 3.87 17.41
C SER A 858 36.47 4.77 17.03
N LEU A 859 36.02 4.66 15.77
CA LEU A 859 34.76 5.18 15.24
C LEU A 859 33.86 4.04 14.72
N LYS A 860 34.02 2.84 15.27
CA LYS A 860 33.34 1.62 14.81
C LYS A 860 31.84 1.78 14.71
N HIS A 861 31.21 2.35 15.74
CA HIS A 861 29.77 2.51 15.84
C HIS A 861 29.30 3.88 15.28
N CYS A 862 28.18 3.87 14.58
CA CYS A 862 27.43 5.07 14.19
C CYS A 862 25.96 4.76 14.45
N LEU A 863 25.34 5.55 15.33
CA LEU A 863 23.94 5.43 15.73
C LEU A 863 23.18 6.64 15.19
N LEU A 864 22.08 6.40 14.49
CA LEU A 864 21.22 7.47 14.02
C LEU A 864 20.03 7.65 14.94
N PHE A 865 19.60 8.90 15.06
CA PHE A 865 18.42 9.27 15.84
C PHE A 865 17.63 10.34 15.09
N ILE A 866 16.33 10.39 15.37
CA ILE A 866 15.47 11.48 14.89
C ILE A 866 15.81 12.77 15.64
N PRO A 867 15.65 13.96 15.02
CA PRO A 867 15.77 15.22 15.74
C PRO A 867 14.85 15.27 16.96
N GLY A 868 15.24 16.01 18.01
CA GLY A 868 14.53 16.04 19.29
C GLY A 868 14.93 14.94 20.30
N THR A 869 15.82 14.02 19.91
CA THR A 869 16.34 12.96 20.78
C THR A 869 17.17 13.54 21.93
N THR A 870 16.96 13.02 23.15
CA THR A 870 17.66 13.46 24.37
C THR A 870 18.90 12.62 24.68
N ALA A 871 19.75 13.10 25.58
CA ALA A 871 20.93 12.34 26.03
C ALA A 871 20.57 11.01 26.69
N ASP A 872 19.44 10.92 27.40
CA ASP A 872 18.98 9.67 28.03
C ASP A 872 18.50 8.65 26.97
N ASP A 873 17.88 9.09 25.88
CA ASP A 873 17.51 8.24 24.75
C ASP A 873 18.75 7.61 24.09
N VAL A 874 19.77 8.42 23.84
CA VAL A 874 21.05 7.96 23.27
C VAL A 874 21.72 6.96 24.20
N PHE A 875 21.75 7.25 25.50
CA PHE A 875 22.31 6.33 26.49
C PHE A 875 21.56 4.98 26.52
N SER A 876 20.22 5.02 26.51
CA SER A 876 19.36 3.83 26.47
C SER A 876 19.58 3.00 25.20
N ALA A 877 19.82 3.66 24.06
CA ALA A 877 20.18 3.01 22.82
C ALA A 877 21.57 2.37 22.89
N MET A 878 22.55 3.02 23.53
CA MET A 878 23.90 2.47 23.72
C MET A 878 23.89 1.22 24.62
N ILE A 879 23.05 1.18 25.68
CA ILE A 879 22.87 -0.01 26.52
C ILE A 879 22.34 -1.18 25.71
N ARG A 880 21.28 -0.97 24.92
CA ARG A 880 20.65 -2.06 24.15
C ARG A 880 21.54 -2.59 23.04
N ASN A 881 22.38 -1.73 22.46
CA ASN A 881 23.43 -2.12 21.52
C ASN A 881 24.67 -2.73 22.19
N LYS A 882 24.66 -2.90 23.53
CA LYS A 882 25.77 -3.44 24.33
C LYS A 882 27.08 -2.65 24.17
N ILE A 883 26.98 -1.34 23.92
CA ILE A 883 28.12 -0.43 23.80
C ILE A 883 28.57 0.04 25.20
N VAL A 884 27.61 0.26 26.10
CA VAL A 884 27.84 0.67 27.50
C VAL A 884 26.93 -0.15 28.41
N ASP A 885 27.33 -0.37 29.66
CA ASP A 885 26.50 -1.00 30.70
C ASP A 885 26.44 -0.09 31.95
N GLY A 886 25.42 -0.27 32.78
CA GLY A 886 25.25 0.41 34.06
C GLY A 886 24.33 1.62 34.01
N LYS A 887 24.47 2.48 35.02
CA LYS A 887 23.77 3.77 35.14
C LYS A 887 24.68 4.89 34.65
N ILE A 888 24.12 5.83 33.90
CA ILE A 888 24.83 7.02 33.43
C ILE A 888 25.25 7.90 34.60
N VAL A 889 26.53 8.26 34.60
CA VAL A 889 27.16 9.19 35.54
C VAL A 889 27.36 10.54 34.86
N ARG A 890 27.84 10.55 33.62
CA ARG A 890 28.11 11.78 32.86
C ARG A 890 28.01 11.52 31.36
N PHE A 891 27.40 12.48 30.66
CA PHE A 891 27.26 12.48 29.21
C PHE A 891 28.04 13.66 28.64
N GLU A 892 28.99 13.40 27.76
CA GLU A 892 29.78 14.42 27.08
C GLU A 892 29.53 14.31 25.58
N ALA A 893 29.24 15.43 24.93
CA ALA A 893 29.01 15.50 23.50
C ALA A 893 29.88 16.59 22.87
N LEU A 894 30.38 16.33 21.68
CA LEU A 894 31.12 17.30 20.88
C LEU A 894 30.61 17.28 19.45
N ASP A 895 30.27 18.45 18.94
CA ASP A 895 29.93 18.68 17.53
C ASP A 895 31.20 18.87 16.70
N ILE A 896 31.43 17.96 15.77
CA ILE A 896 32.64 17.93 14.94
C ILE A 896 32.63 19.06 13.91
N LEU A 897 31.46 19.64 13.64
CA LEU A 897 31.29 20.70 12.65
C LEU A 897 31.31 22.11 13.25
N LYS A 898 31.31 22.24 14.58
CA LYS A 898 31.44 23.53 15.27
C LYS A 898 32.88 23.83 15.64
N ASP A 899 33.22 25.12 15.70
CA ASP A 899 34.55 25.61 16.14
C ASP A 899 34.81 25.45 17.65
N GLU A 900 33.86 24.88 18.41
CA GLU A 900 33.96 24.69 19.85
C GLU A 900 35.05 23.67 20.20
N LYS A 901 35.99 24.09 21.08
CA LYS A 901 37.24 23.36 21.36
C LYS A 901 37.11 22.25 22.42
N THR A 902 35.95 22.10 23.06
CA THR A 902 35.80 21.22 24.23
C THR A 902 34.45 20.50 24.24
N PRO A 903 34.42 19.21 24.60
CA PRO A 903 33.17 18.49 24.80
C PRO A 903 32.28 19.17 25.86
N VAL A 904 30.99 19.30 25.56
CA VAL A 904 29.97 19.87 26.44
C VAL A 904 29.34 18.76 27.28
N ILE A 905 29.13 19.02 28.57
CA ILE A 905 28.43 18.09 29.45
C ILE A 905 26.92 18.33 29.28
N LEU A 906 26.18 17.27 28.93
CA LEU A 906 24.74 17.31 28.78
C LEU A 906 24.05 16.60 29.95
N ARG A 907 22.92 17.17 30.40
CA ARG A 907 21.98 16.50 31.30
C ARG A 907 21.14 15.51 30.49
N LYS A 908 20.57 14.54 31.19
CA LYS A 908 19.69 13.51 30.61
C LYS A 908 18.59 14.05 29.71
N THR A 909 17.98 15.16 30.11
CA THR A 909 16.85 15.81 29.42
C THR A 909 17.28 16.74 28.30
N ASP A 910 18.57 17.03 28.17
CA ASP A 910 19.04 17.96 27.14
C ASP A 910 18.93 17.28 25.77
N VAL A 911 18.37 18.02 24.81
CA VAL A 911 18.17 17.59 23.42
C VAL A 911 19.47 17.75 22.64
N LEU A 912 19.85 16.71 21.88
CA LEU A 912 21.06 16.77 21.07
C LEU A 912 20.84 17.65 19.82
N PRO A 913 21.85 18.44 19.40
CA PRO A 913 21.78 19.21 18.17
C PRO A 913 21.68 18.28 16.95
N ASN A 914 20.96 18.73 15.91
CA ASN A 914 20.78 18.00 14.64
C ASN A 914 22.05 18.05 13.77
N THR A 915 23.11 17.39 14.23
CA THR A 915 24.46 17.42 13.65
C THR A 915 25.16 16.07 13.86
N THR A 916 26.44 16.02 13.52
CA THR A 916 27.32 14.88 13.76
C THR A 916 28.09 15.06 15.07
N LEU A 917 27.86 14.15 16.02
CA LEU A 917 28.35 14.25 17.39
C LEU A 917 29.26 13.08 17.75
N LEU A 918 30.42 13.40 18.32
CA LEU A 918 31.17 12.44 19.14
C LEU A 918 30.58 12.44 20.55
N VAL A 919 30.29 11.26 21.08
CA VAL A 919 29.66 11.13 22.40
C VAL A 919 30.47 10.21 23.29
N ARG A 920 30.81 10.67 24.49
CA ARG A 920 31.41 9.87 25.54
C ARG A 920 30.44 9.75 26.71
N VAL A 921 30.16 8.52 27.13
CA VAL A 921 29.30 8.27 28.28
C VAL A 921 30.08 7.58 29.38
N LEU A 922 30.21 8.24 30.54
CA LEU A 922 30.73 7.63 31.75
C LEU A 922 29.57 6.95 32.48
N SER A 923 29.70 5.66 32.76
CA SER A 923 28.76 4.90 33.56
C SER A 923 29.42 4.33 34.81
N ASN A 924 28.60 3.88 35.77
CA ASN A 924 29.07 3.32 37.03
C ASN A 924 29.64 1.89 36.92
N LYS A 925 29.63 1.29 35.72
CA LYS A 925 30.25 0.01 35.41
C LYS A 925 31.35 0.23 34.36
N ARG A 926 32.36 -0.63 34.35
CA ARG A 926 33.49 -0.52 33.41
C ARG A 926 32.97 -0.55 31.96
N GLN A 927 33.37 0.42 31.16
CA GLN A 927 32.99 0.52 29.73
C GLN A 927 33.46 -0.72 28.96
N LEU A 928 32.62 -1.22 28.03
CA LEU A 928 32.93 -2.35 27.13
C LEU A 928 33.51 -1.88 25.77
N LEU A 929 33.97 -0.62 25.69
CA LEU A 929 34.56 -0.05 24.48
C LEU A 929 36.00 -0.53 24.25
#